data_AF-A0A2X0NGL4-F1
#
_entry.id   AF-A0A2X0NGL4-F1
#
_cell.length_a   1.000
_cell.length_b   1.000
_cell.length_c   1.000
_cell.angle_alpha   90.00
_cell.angle_beta   90.00
_cell.angle_gamma   90.00
#
_symmetry.space_group_name_H-M   'P 1'
#
loop_
_entity.id
_entity.type
_entity.pdbx_description
1 polymer ?
#
loop_
_entity_poly.entity_id
_entity_poly.type
_entity_poly.pdbx_seq_one_letter_code
_entity_poly.pdbx_strand_id
1 'polypeptide(L)'
;MAMPVGTNTHLAPQWGPSPPPPPRPLQQLPLPLLLLVLAQSYHSQAVALHPTLCKPPSSSTNSHKRYTLAWISYRRFHAALSICLDQVVALTSSGAPWQGLGSGRVELRARTMLAECLASSGASSALLDKMSSRGMVASEKHDTLKSFTPHLALLQPSLSSSSKFARQTLRRLLSSPTTPVHWVYHLHITLANLPNTSYTDALASWYEVDRIATHRGDVLVRAVCYTSIARLALAKGSQWHLVSSMLQALQALGPKDLIEKHLPSGFKVYALLIESLLQAHMGLTKEAKEKLKLAHGLLDRERAEGEEKRSEDEGWCRIPINPPDPNKTRVNPADLFVPPPSLGAPLPSVQSISISLGSRTLVYNFAFLASVAIHRDPFGSKPRSTLFANEGLKLFDLKLNRIEPCPPLTQPHEVADYLARIARMKIHLLLFSSELEIMRSGFEQAKNQLLDAVTTARNREGLWDEYEGRITLDFGMLFHAEGDDAKAEECYETVLYKTSTSSATENDDDDDEQRQGLRVLAGLSLLMLKMSQGWRIRLSTHASSNASANPIGSPQRPTANPSNAFESPRYDAIARKIVAFTCAEESASWSPSSNLIAEFIQSLTKGEITKSKQHLSVALQLSNQMNSNHAKALAQKMLHAASHLVKGMGARAMPPTTENPAAPSAPTNDDHLVGNARLGLWLGERLLESYKKENDLTKVQEQERWNDAYRRALSWYACLASQPLSLQLTDGWITRSSVSYSLNVQSIGARV
;
A
#
# COMPACT_ATOMS: atom_id res chain seq x y z
N MET A 1 67.66 -2.03 -60.01
CA MET A 1 68.48 -2.17 -58.80
C MET A 1 67.81 -3.22 -57.91
N ALA A 2 68.51 -4.34 -57.70
CA ALA A 2 68.35 -5.44 -56.76
C ALA A 2 66.94 -5.91 -56.30
N MET A 3 66.52 -7.07 -56.84
CA MET A 3 65.60 -8.03 -56.23
C MET A 3 66.28 -8.80 -55.08
N PRO A 4 65.54 -9.29 -54.08
CA PRO A 4 65.91 -10.50 -53.34
C PRO A 4 65.02 -11.69 -53.73
N VAL A 5 65.70 -12.83 -53.88
CA VAL A 5 65.25 -14.17 -54.25
C VAL A 5 65.21 -15.04 -52.99
N GLY A 6 64.22 -15.94 -52.89
CA GLY A 6 64.20 -17.16 -52.05
C GLY A 6 63.79 -16.95 -50.58
N THR A 7 63.10 -17.87 -49.89
CA THR A 7 63.03 -19.34 -50.05
C THR A 7 61.83 -19.96 -49.32
N ASN A 8 61.31 -21.06 -49.91
CA ASN A 8 60.68 -22.23 -49.28
C ASN A 8 59.40 -22.08 -48.42
N THR A 9 58.26 -22.08 -49.11
CA THR A 9 56.99 -22.58 -48.57
C THR A 9 57.00 -24.12 -48.54
N HIS A 10 57.19 -24.70 -47.36
CA HIS A 10 56.85 -26.09 -47.09
C HIS A 10 55.33 -26.26 -47.22
N LEU A 11 54.88 -26.99 -48.24
CA LEU A 11 53.52 -27.49 -48.36
C LEU A 11 53.24 -28.44 -47.19
N ALA A 12 52.54 -27.95 -46.17
CA ALA A 12 51.92 -28.82 -45.18
C ALA A 12 50.83 -29.66 -45.88
N PRO A 13 50.74 -30.97 -45.60
CA PRO A 13 49.72 -31.82 -46.20
C PRO A 13 48.34 -31.27 -45.81
N GLN A 14 47.48 -31.04 -46.80
CA GLN A 14 46.07 -30.78 -46.56
C GLN A 14 45.47 -32.02 -45.89
N TRP A 15 45.30 -31.95 -44.57
CA TRP A 15 44.45 -32.89 -43.85
C TRP A 15 43.02 -32.58 -44.27
N GLY A 16 42.45 -33.44 -45.12
CA GLY A 16 41.02 -33.40 -45.43
C GLY A 16 40.20 -33.45 -44.13
N PRO A 17 39.01 -32.83 -44.10
CA PRO A 17 38.17 -32.79 -42.92
C PRO A 17 37.91 -34.22 -42.43
N SER A 18 38.42 -34.53 -41.24
CA SER A 18 38.16 -35.80 -40.58
C SER A 18 36.64 -36.01 -40.50
N PRO A 19 36.12 -37.19 -40.88
CA PRO A 19 34.69 -37.47 -40.76
C PRO A 19 34.23 -37.21 -39.32
N PRO A 20 33.06 -36.58 -39.11
CA PRO A 20 32.57 -36.30 -37.78
C PRO A 20 32.55 -37.60 -36.98
N PRO A 21 33.06 -37.61 -35.73
CA PRO A 21 33.06 -38.81 -34.93
C PRO A 21 31.62 -39.35 -34.83
N PRO A 22 31.43 -40.68 -34.91
CA PRO A 22 30.11 -41.27 -34.78
C PRO A 22 29.44 -40.74 -33.51
N PRO A 23 28.15 -40.37 -33.56
CA PRO A 23 27.44 -39.86 -32.39
C PRO A 23 27.64 -40.85 -31.26
N ARG A 24 28.23 -40.39 -30.15
CA ARG A 24 28.42 -41.23 -28.97
C ARG A 24 27.06 -41.83 -28.61
N PRO A 25 26.95 -43.15 -28.36
CA PRO A 25 25.69 -43.75 -27.95
C PRO A 25 25.18 -42.94 -26.75
N LEU A 26 23.95 -42.46 -26.84
CA LEU A 26 23.32 -41.68 -25.77
C LEU A 26 23.46 -42.48 -24.49
N GLN A 27 24.37 -42.04 -23.62
CA GLN A 27 24.65 -42.70 -22.36
C GLN A 27 23.32 -42.75 -21.62
N GLN A 28 22.82 -43.96 -21.35
CA GLN A 28 21.49 -44.15 -20.77
C GLN A 28 21.46 -43.45 -19.41
N LEU A 29 20.79 -42.30 -19.34
CA LEU A 29 20.63 -41.57 -18.10
C LEU A 29 19.87 -42.48 -17.11
N PRO A 30 20.28 -42.52 -15.83
CA PRO A 30 19.53 -43.19 -14.78
C PRO A 30 18.05 -42.84 -14.82
N LEU A 31 17.18 -43.85 -14.72
CA LEU A 31 15.72 -43.64 -14.76
C LEU A 31 15.21 -42.55 -13.80
N PRO A 32 15.69 -42.43 -12.53
CA PRO A 32 15.28 -41.35 -11.64
C PRO A 32 15.65 -39.94 -12.17
N LEU A 33 16.80 -39.80 -12.84
CA LEU A 33 17.20 -38.52 -13.44
C LEU A 33 16.35 -38.18 -14.66
N LEU A 34 16.02 -39.18 -15.50
CA LEU A 34 15.13 -38.98 -16.64
C LEU A 34 13.73 -38.52 -16.18
N LEU A 35 13.18 -39.17 -15.15
CA LEU A 35 11.90 -38.78 -14.56
C LEU A 35 11.95 -37.38 -13.91
N LEU A 36 13.06 -37.00 -13.27
CA LEU A 36 13.23 -35.66 -12.71
C LEU A 36 13.30 -34.58 -13.80
N VAL A 37 13.99 -34.84 -14.90
CA VAL A 37 14.03 -33.92 -16.06
C VAL A 37 12.64 -33.80 -16.70
N LEU A 38 11.91 -34.92 -16.82
CA LEU A 38 10.55 -34.91 -17.32
C LEU A 38 9.60 -34.11 -16.40
N ALA A 39 9.74 -34.29 -15.09
CA ALA A 39 9.05 -33.47 -14.09
C ALA A 39 9.35 -31.97 -14.29
N GLN A 40 10.61 -31.57 -14.44
CA GLN A 40 10.98 -30.17 -14.69
C GLN A 40 10.38 -29.63 -16.00
N SER A 41 10.28 -30.46 -17.04
CA SER A 41 9.61 -30.10 -18.29
C SER A 41 8.11 -29.86 -18.10
N TYR A 42 7.39 -30.75 -17.41
CA TYR A 42 5.98 -30.56 -17.10
C TYR A 42 5.74 -29.32 -16.23
N HIS A 43 6.62 -29.09 -15.27
CA HIS A 43 6.57 -27.89 -14.45
C HIS A 43 6.72 -26.62 -15.31
N SER A 44 7.72 -26.58 -16.19
CA SER A 44 7.95 -25.44 -17.10
C SER A 44 6.74 -25.20 -18.02
N GLN A 45 6.10 -26.27 -18.51
CA GLN A 45 4.88 -26.19 -19.32
C GLN A 45 3.68 -25.67 -18.51
N ALA A 46 3.55 -26.06 -17.23
CA ALA A 46 2.53 -25.52 -16.34
C ALA A 46 2.73 -24.01 -16.09
N VAL A 47 3.96 -23.58 -15.81
CA VAL A 47 4.31 -22.16 -15.61
C VAL A 47 4.07 -21.34 -16.88
N ALA A 48 4.34 -21.90 -18.06
CA ALA A 48 4.06 -21.24 -19.34
C ALA A 48 2.56 -20.94 -19.54
N LEU A 49 1.66 -21.65 -18.84
CA LEU A 49 0.22 -21.37 -18.86
C LEU A 49 -0.19 -20.27 -17.89
N HIS A 50 0.65 -19.89 -16.90
CA HIS A 50 0.31 -18.88 -15.89
C HIS A 50 -0.22 -17.59 -16.51
N PRO A 51 0.40 -16.96 -17.52
CA PRO A 51 -0.14 -15.73 -18.12
C PRO A 51 -1.57 -15.88 -18.67
N THR A 52 -1.94 -17.08 -19.13
CA THR A 52 -3.30 -17.37 -19.63
C THR A 52 -4.28 -17.60 -18.48
N LEU A 53 -3.87 -18.33 -17.43
CA LEU A 53 -4.67 -18.52 -16.21
C LEU A 53 -4.84 -17.22 -15.42
N CYS A 54 -3.86 -16.33 -15.54
CA CYS A 54 -3.89 -14.96 -15.04
C CYS A 54 -4.81 -14.06 -15.85
N LYS A 55 -5.60 -14.53 -16.82
CA LYS A 55 -6.62 -13.74 -17.56
C LYS A 55 -8.01 -14.33 -17.36
N PRO A 56 -8.98 -13.63 -16.73
CA PRO A 56 -10.31 -14.19 -16.62
C PRO A 56 -10.85 -14.29 -18.05
N PRO A 57 -11.67 -15.29 -18.34
CA PRO A 57 -12.26 -15.36 -19.66
C PRO A 57 -13.11 -14.11 -19.91
N SER A 58 -12.94 -13.49 -21.06
CA SER A 58 -13.88 -12.46 -21.55
C SER A 58 -15.27 -13.08 -21.71
N SER A 59 -16.33 -12.26 -21.80
CA SER A 59 -17.71 -12.71 -22.01
C SER A 59 -17.90 -13.62 -23.25
N SER A 60 -16.95 -13.65 -24.17
CA SER A 60 -17.00 -14.55 -25.33
C SER A 60 -16.87 -16.03 -24.93
N THR A 61 -17.69 -16.88 -25.55
CA THR A 61 -17.65 -18.34 -25.37
C THR A 61 -16.30 -18.95 -25.73
N ASN A 62 -15.61 -18.40 -26.74
CA ASN A 62 -14.28 -18.87 -27.16
C ASN A 62 -13.21 -18.59 -26.10
N SER A 63 -13.29 -17.43 -25.42
CA SER A 63 -12.37 -17.10 -24.34
C SER A 63 -12.57 -18.01 -23.13
N HIS A 64 -13.82 -18.30 -22.76
CA HIS A 64 -14.16 -19.30 -21.75
C HIS A 64 -13.60 -20.68 -22.09
N LYS A 65 -13.80 -21.15 -23.33
CA LYS A 65 -13.25 -22.44 -23.78
C LYS A 65 -11.72 -22.48 -23.67
N ARG A 66 -11.01 -21.44 -24.13
CA ARG A 66 -9.54 -21.36 -24.02
C ARG A 66 -9.07 -21.36 -22.57
N TYR A 67 -9.73 -20.59 -21.71
CA TYR A 67 -9.42 -20.52 -20.29
C TYR A 67 -9.63 -21.87 -19.59
N THR A 68 -10.75 -22.54 -19.86
CA THR A 68 -11.04 -23.88 -19.34
C THR A 68 -10.02 -24.90 -19.83
N LEU A 69 -9.65 -24.87 -21.12
CA LEU A 69 -8.60 -25.74 -21.68
C LEU A 69 -7.23 -25.48 -21.06
N ALA A 70 -6.88 -24.22 -20.79
CA ALA A 70 -5.65 -23.87 -20.09
C ALA A 70 -5.65 -24.44 -18.67
N TRP A 71 -6.75 -24.32 -17.92
CA TRP A 71 -6.88 -24.91 -16.58
C TRP A 71 -6.79 -26.43 -16.59
N ILE A 72 -7.44 -27.08 -17.56
CA ILE A 72 -7.35 -28.54 -17.74
C ILE A 72 -5.90 -28.95 -18.02
N SER A 73 -5.22 -28.23 -18.92
CA SER A 73 -3.82 -28.51 -19.28
C SER A 73 -2.89 -28.30 -18.09
N TYR A 74 -3.05 -27.21 -17.36
CA TYR A 74 -2.31 -26.92 -16.13
C TYR A 74 -2.47 -28.02 -15.10
N ARG A 75 -3.71 -28.45 -14.81
CA ARG A 75 -3.98 -29.56 -13.88
C ARG A 75 -3.37 -30.87 -14.36
N ARG A 76 -3.42 -31.15 -15.66
CA ARG A 76 -2.77 -32.35 -16.25
C ARG A 76 -1.26 -32.32 -16.09
N PHE A 77 -0.61 -31.20 -16.39
CA PHE A 77 0.83 -31.05 -16.20
C PHE A 77 1.23 -31.15 -14.72
N HIS A 78 0.46 -30.56 -13.80
CA HIS A 78 0.70 -30.71 -12.36
C HIS A 78 0.50 -32.15 -11.87
N ALA A 79 -0.52 -32.87 -12.37
CA ALA A 79 -0.71 -34.27 -12.03
C ALA A 79 0.44 -35.14 -12.56
N ALA A 80 0.86 -34.95 -13.81
CA ALA A 80 1.99 -35.65 -14.40
C ALA A 80 3.31 -35.35 -13.67
N LEU A 81 3.53 -34.08 -13.30
CA LEU A 81 4.62 -33.63 -12.44
C LEU A 81 4.63 -34.39 -11.10
N SER A 82 3.51 -34.41 -10.37
CA SER A 82 3.39 -35.10 -9.09
C SER A 82 3.71 -36.60 -9.23
N ILE A 83 3.13 -37.27 -10.23
CA ILE A 83 3.35 -38.70 -10.48
C ILE A 83 4.82 -38.99 -10.79
N CYS A 84 5.47 -38.18 -11.63
CA CYS A 84 6.88 -38.35 -11.94
C CYS A 84 7.74 -38.18 -10.68
N LEU A 85 7.47 -37.16 -9.87
CA LEU A 85 8.20 -36.89 -8.64
C LEU A 85 7.99 -37.98 -7.58
N ASP A 86 6.76 -38.45 -7.39
CA ASP A 86 6.44 -39.58 -6.50
C ASP A 86 7.22 -40.83 -6.90
N GLN A 87 7.30 -41.13 -8.20
CA GLN A 87 8.05 -42.27 -8.71
C GLN A 87 9.56 -42.10 -8.52
N VAL A 88 10.10 -40.89 -8.70
CA VAL A 88 11.51 -40.60 -8.38
C VAL A 88 11.77 -40.87 -6.91
N VAL A 89 10.91 -40.37 -6.01
CA VAL A 89 11.05 -40.60 -4.56
C VAL A 89 10.96 -42.09 -4.21
N ALA A 90 10.05 -42.84 -4.82
CA ALA A 90 9.91 -44.28 -4.58
C ALA A 90 11.16 -45.06 -5.03
N LEU A 91 11.70 -44.75 -6.22
CA LEU A 91 12.88 -45.40 -6.77
C LEU A 91 14.16 -45.08 -5.99
N THR A 92 14.31 -43.85 -5.48
CA THR A 92 15.49 -43.47 -4.70
C THR A 92 15.41 -43.97 -3.26
N SER A 93 14.20 -44.05 -2.68
CA SER A 93 14.01 -44.48 -1.28
C SER A 93 14.15 -46.00 -1.08
N SER A 94 13.92 -46.81 -2.11
CA SER A 94 13.87 -48.28 -2.01
C SER A 94 15.24 -48.96 -1.87
N GLY A 95 16.34 -48.20 -1.83
CA GLY A 95 17.69 -48.75 -1.59
C GLY A 95 18.23 -49.65 -2.71
N ALA A 96 17.63 -49.60 -3.90
CA ALA A 96 18.06 -50.31 -5.12
C ALA A 96 19.47 -49.82 -5.59
N PRO A 97 20.05 -50.26 -6.72
CA PRO A 97 21.50 -50.15 -7.06
C PRO A 97 22.07 -48.71 -7.19
N TRP A 98 21.31 -47.69 -6.80
CA TRP A 98 21.64 -46.28 -6.80
C TRP A 98 22.26 -45.78 -5.48
N GLN A 99 22.50 -46.67 -4.50
CA GLN A 99 23.27 -46.36 -3.28
C GLN A 99 24.72 -45.99 -3.65
N GLY A 100 24.99 -44.69 -3.82
CA GLY A 100 26.33 -44.14 -4.05
C GLY A 100 26.43 -43.06 -5.13
N LEU A 101 25.55 -43.06 -6.14
CA LEU A 101 25.61 -42.16 -7.31
C LEU A 101 24.81 -40.85 -7.15
N GLY A 102 24.82 -40.26 -5.95
CA GLY A 102 24.07 -39.00 -5.69
C GLY A 102 22.56 -39.18 -5.55
N SER A 103 22.08 -40.41 -5.30
CA SER A 103 20.66 -40.73 -5.05
C SER A 103 20.01 -39.82 -4.02
N GLY A 104 20.71 -39.49 -2.92
CA GLY A 104 20.21 -38.57 -1.90
C GLY A 104 19.91 -37.15 -2.40
N ARG A 105 20.69 -36.64 -3.36
CA ARG A 105 20.45 -35.30 -3.97
C ARG A 105 19.20 -35.32 -4.84
N VAL A 106 19.04 -36.38 -5.63
CA VAL A 106 17.88 -36.57 -6.51
C VAL A 106 16.62 -36.78 -5.67
N GLU A 107 16.67 -37.61 -4.63
CA GLU A 107 15.58 -37.83 -3.67
C GLU A 107 15.17 -36.52 -3.00
N LEU A 108 16.14 -35.78 -2.47
CA LEU A 108 15.90 -34.51 -1.79
C LEU A 108 15.25 -33.48 -2.72
N ARG A 109 15.79 -33.33 -3.94
CA ARG A 109 15.24 -32.42 -4.94
C ARG A 109 13.82 -32.82 -5.35
N ALA A 110 13.57 -34.11 -5.57
CA ALA A 110 12.26 -34.61 -5.95
C ALA A 110 11.22 -34.39 -4.83
N ARG A 111 11.58 -34.65 -3.56
CA ARG A 111 10.71 -34.37 -2.41
C ARG A 111 10.41 -32.88 -2.24
N THR A 112 11.41 -32.02 -2.45
CA THR A 112 11.25 -30.56 -2.37
C THR A 112 10.27 -30.07 -3.44
N MET A 113 10.49 -30.45 -4.71
CA MET A 113 9.60 -30.09 -5.81
C MET A 113 8.19 -30.67 -5.64
N LEU A 114 8.08 -31.88 -5.07
CA LEU A 114 6.80 -32.51 -4.80
C LEU A 114 6.04 -31.77 -3.71
N ALA A 115 6.72 -31.39 -2.62
CA ALA A 115 6.15 -30.59 -1.55
C ALA A 115 5.60 -29.25 -2.09
N GLU A 116 6.40 -28.53 -2.91
CA GLU A 116 5.97 -27.30 -3.58
C GLU A 116 4.74 -27.53 -4.49
N CYS A 117 4.77 -28.60 -5.30
CA CYS A 117 3.66 -28.96 -6.19
C CYS A 117 2.37 -29.29 -5.41
N LEU A 118 2.48 -30.06 -4.33
CA LEU A 118 1.35 -30.44 -3.47
C LEU A 118 0.74 -29.23 -2.76
N ALA A 119 1.58 -28.29 -2.35
CA ALA A 119 1.11 -27.03 -1.80
C ALA A 119 0.30 -26.20 -2.79
N SER A 120 0.83 -26.04 -4.00
CA SER A 120 0.17 -25.27 -5.05
C SER A 120 -1.18 -25.86 -5.49
N SER A 121 -1.37 -27.18 -5.31
CA SER A 121 -2.59 -27.88 -5.69
C SER A 121 -3.66 -27.93 -4.59
N GLY A 122 -3.36 -27.43 -3.39
CA GLY A 122 -4.25 -27.50 -2.23
C GLY A 122 -4.39 -28.93 -1.67
N ALA A 123 -3.36 -29.76 -1.83
CA ALA A 123 -3.35 -31.11 -1.28
C ALA A 123 -3.39 -31.12 0.26
N SER A 124 -3.73 -32.26 0.86
CA SER A 124 -3.79 -32.41 2.32
C SER A 124 -2.46 -32.05 2.98
N SER A 125 -2.52 -31.17 4.00
CA SER A 125 -1.36 -30.79 4.85
C SER A 125 -0.59 -32.00 5.36
N ALA A 126 -1.27 -33.11 5.65
CA ALA A 126 -0.63 -34.33 6.15
C ALA A 126 0.35 -34.96 5.15
N LEU A 127 0.03 -34.93 3.85
CA LEU A 127 0.92 -35.48 2.82
C LEU A 127 2.16 -34.58 2.66
N LEU A 128 1.95 -33.26 2.69
CA LEU A 128 3.03 -32.29 2.66
C LEU A 128 3.99 -32.47 3.85
N ASP A 129 3.44 -32.58 5.06
CA ASP A 129 4.22 -32.80 6.28
C ASP A 129 5.01 -34.12 6.21
N LYS A 130 4.41 -35.16 5.66
CA LYS A 130 5.09 -36.44 5.40
C LYS A 130 6.24 -36.28 4.41
N MET A 131 6.08 -35.51 3.34
CA MET A 131 7.13 -35.31 2.34
C MET A 131 8.27 -34.45 2.87
N SER A 132 7.95 -33.36 3.58
CA SER A 132 8.97 -32.50 4.21
C SER A 132 9.73 -33.24 5.32
N SER A 133 9.03 -33.92 6.24
CA SER A 133 9.68 -34.71 7.31
C SER A 133 10.60 -35.80 6.79
N ARG A 134 10.18 -36.57 5.78
CA ARG A 134 11.04 -37.55 5.13
C ARG A 134 12.19 -36.88 4.37
N GLY A 135 11.95 -35.74 3.73
CA GLY A 135 13.00 -34.92 3.12
C GLY A 135 14.08 -34.53 4.13
N MET A 136 13.68 -34.09 5.33
CA MET A 136 14.60 -33.71 6.39
C MET A 136 15.45 -34.91 6.83
N VAL A 137 14.82 -36.07 7.09
CA VAL A 137 15.54 -37.31 7.41
C VAL A 137 16.52 -37.71 6.30
N ALA A 138 16.14 -37.56 5.02
CA ALA A 138 17.04 -37.84 3.91
C ALA A 138 18.22 -36.86 3.84
N SER A 139 17.99 -35.58 4.15
CA SER A 139 19.05 -34.57 4.22
C SER A 139 20.02 -34.83 5.37
N GLU A 140 19.54 -35.33 6.52
CA GLU A 140 20.35 -35.64 7.70
C GLU A 140 21.25 -36.86 7.49
N LYS A 141 20.84 -37.82 6.66
CA LYS A 141 21.63 -39.02 6.31
C LYS A 141 22.89 -38.71 5.50
N HIS A 142 22.98 -37.52 4.89
CA HIS A 142 24.10 -37.14 4.04
C HIS A 142 24.70 -35.82 4.50
N ASP A 143 25.96 -35.82 4.94
CA ASP A 143 26.62 -34.61 5.47
C ASP A 143 26.60 -33.44 4.49
N THR A 144 26.78 -33.70 3.19
CA THR A 144 26.74 -32.66 2.15
C THR A 144 25.35 -32.05 1.92
N LEU A 145 24.29 -32.66 2.44
CA LEU A 145 22.90 -32.22 2.27
C LEU A 145 22.28 -31.65 3.55
N LYS A 146 22.93 -31.77 4.70
CA LYS A 146 22.46 -31.19 5.98
C LYS A 146 22.19 -29.69 5.90
N SER A 147 22.89 -28.96 5.02
CA SER A 147 22.63 -27.54 4.79
C SER A 147 21.26 -27.23 4.18
N PHE A 148 20.56 -28.22 3.62
CA PHE A 148 19.21 -28.07 3.06
C PHE A 148 18.09 -28.36 4.07
N THR A 149 18.40 -28.93 5.25
CA THR A 149 17.39 -29.21 6.28
C THR A 149 16.57 -27.97 6.66
N PRO A 150 17.17 -26.77 6.87
CA PRO A 150 16.40 -25.57 7.18
C PRO A 150 15.44 -25.18 6.04
N HIS A 151 15.85 -25.38 4.78
CA HIS A 151 14.99 -25.08 3.63
C HIS A 151 13.74 -25.96 3.59
N LEU A 152 13.91 -27.27 3.78
CA LEU A 152 12.78 -28.20 3.84
C LEU A 152 11.84 -27.89 5.01
N ALA A 153 12.42 -27.51 6.14
CA ALA A 153 11.67 -27.12 7.31
C ALA A 153 10.93 -25.79 7.13
N LEU A 154 11.38 -24.92 6.21
CA LEU A 154 10.72 -23.66 5.82
C LEU A 154 9.55 -23.86 4.86
N LEU A 155 9.60 -24.92 4.04
CA LEU A 155 8.47 -25.28 3.17
C LEU A 155 7.20 -25.58 3.99
N GLN A 156 7.33 -26.21 5.17
CA GLN A 156 6.18 -26.49 6.04
C GLN A 156 5.42 -25.21 6.48
N PRO A 157 6.08 -24.20 7.08
CA PRO A 157 5.51 -22.89 7.41
C PRO A 157 4.81 -22.18 6.26
N SER A 158 5.42 -22.10 5.08
CA SER A 158 4.87 -21.34 3.95
C SER A 158 3.58 -21.94 3.40
N LEU A 159 3.29 -23.20 3.75
CA LEU A 159 2.26 -24.02 3.13
C LEU A 159 1.23 -24.55 4.14
N SER A 160 1.55 -24.52 5.43
CA SER A 160 0.62 -24.83 6.51
C SER A 160 -0.34 -23.66 6.71
N SER A 161 -1.64 -23.94 6.77
CA SER A 161 -2.64 -22.96 7.21
C SER A 161 -2.45 -22.54 8.68
N SER A 162 -1.65 -23.28 9.47
CA SER A 162 -1.42 -23.01 10.89
C SER A 162 -0.14 -22.19 11.10
N SER A 163 -0.32 -20.86 11.26
CA SER A 163 0.77 -19.95 11.63
C SER A 163 1.42 -20.31 12.98
N LYS A 164 0.70 -20.98 13.89
CA LYS A 164 1.24 -21.42 15.18
C LYS A 164 2.27 -22.54 15.00
N PHE A 165 1.96 -23.55 14.18
CA PHE A 165 2.88 -24.64 13.90
C PHE A 165 4.13 -24.14 13.15
N ALA A 166 3.91 -23.29 12.15
CA ALA A 166 4.97 -22.60 11.42
C ALA A 166 5.98 -21.91 12.36
N ARG A 167 5.46 -21.06 13.26
CA ARG A 167 6.29 -20.36 14.26
C ARG A 167 7.04 -21.30 15.18
N GLN A 168 6.39 -22.37 15.66
CA GLN A 168 7.04 -23.34 16.54
C GLN A 168 8.20 -24.07 15.85
N THR A 169 8.02 -24.45 14.58
CA THR A 169 9.06 -25.09 13.78
C THR A 169 10.25 -24.15 13.56
N LEU A 170 10.00 -22.88 13.21
CA LEU A 170 11.07 -21.89 13.05
C LEU A 170 11.82 -21.63 14.36
N ARG A 171 11.12 -21.47 15.48
CA ARG A 171 11.75 -21.30 16.80
C ARG A 171 12.62 -22.49 17.18
N ARG A 172 12.17 -23.72 16.91
CA ARG A 172 12.98 -24.93 17.14
C ARG A 172 14.27 -24.94 16.31
N LEU A 173 14.23 -24.50 15.05
CA LEU A 173 15.43 -24.39 14.21
C LEU A 173 16.39 -23.30 14.70
N LEU A 174 15.84 -22.18 15.18
CA LEU A 174 16.61 -21.08 15.77
C LEU A 174 17.27 -21.49 17.09
N SER A 175 16.66 -22.40 17.86
CA SER A 175 17.26 -22.95 19.08
C SER A 175 18.40 -23.94 18.82
N SER A 176 18.60 -24.40 17.58
CA SER A 176 19.70 -25.30 17.26
C SER A 176 21.04 -24.54 17.22
N PRO A 177 22.05 -24.92 18.04
CA PRO A 177 23.32 -24.20 18.11
C PRO A 177 24.18 -24.39 16.84
N THR A 178 23.83 -25.33 15.97
CA THR A 178 24.56 -25.64 14.73
C THR A 178 24.08 -24.85 13.52
N THR A 179 23.03 -24.02 13.67
CA THR A 179 22.44 -23.28 12.55
C THR A 179 23.40 -22.20 12.06
N PRO A 180 23.82 -22.22 10.79
CA PRO A 180 24.70 -21.18 10.24
C PRO A 180 24.06 -19.79 10.29
N VAL A 181 24.87 -18.74 10.47
CA VAL A 181 24.36 -17.37 10.68
C VAL A 181 23.45 -16.89 9.55
N HIS A 182 23.77 -17.18 8.28
CA HIS A 182 22.92 -16.80 7.15
C HIS A 182 21.52 -17.43 7.23
N TRP A 183 21.42 -18.65 7.77
CA TRP A 183 20.13 -19.27 8.07
C TRP A 183 19.46 -18.64 9.28
N VAL A 184 20.18 -18.26 10.32
CA VAL A 184 19.62 -17.55 11.47
C VAL A 184 18.93 -16.25 11.03
N TYR A 185 19.60 -15.44 10.20
CA TYR A 185 18.98 -14.25 9.60
C TYR A 185 17.73 -14.61 8.81
N HIS A 186 17.83 -15.58 7.89
CA HIS A 186 16.70 -15.94 7.04
C HIS A 186 15.50 -16.46 7.86
N LEU A 187 15.74 -17.28 8.89
CA LEU A 187 14.69 -17.81 9.77
C LEU A 187 13.97 -16.71 10.56
N HIS A 188 14.71 -15.74 11.12
CA HIS A 188 14.08 -14.59 11.79
C HIS A 188 13.32 -13.69 10.81
N ILE A 189 13.86 -13.46 9.61
CA ILE A 189 13.18 -12.67 8.58
C ILE A 189 11.91 -13.38 8.12
N THR A 190 11.94 -14.69 7.91
CA THR A 190 10.74 -15.47 7.60
C THR A 190 9.73 -15.39 8.74
N LEU A 191 10.18 -15.59 9.98
CA LEU A 191 9.33 -15.49 11.17
C LEU A 191 8.62 -14.13 11.24
N ALA A 192 9.33 -13.05 10.95
CA ALA A 192 8.77 -11.69 10.96
C ALA A 192 7.78 -11.41 9.82
N ASN A 193 7.84 -12.15 8.71
CA ASN A 193 6.99 -11.97 7.55
C ASN A 193 5.91 -13.06 7.40
N LEU A 194 5.81 -14.01 8.35
CA LEU A 194 4.75 -15.02 8.34
C LEU A 194 3.37 -14.36 8.49
N PRO A 195 2.33 -14.85 7.79
CA PRO A 195 0.97 -14.36 7.97
C PRO A 195 0.50 -14.57 9.42
N ASN A 196 -0.27 -13.61 9.94
CA ASN A 196 -0.80 -13.62 11.31
C ASN A 196 0.28 -13.62 12.42
N THR A 197 1.49 -13.16 12.09
CA THR A 197 2.49 -12.84 13.11
C THR A 197 2.12 -11.52 13.74
N SER A 198 1.99 -11.49 15.07
CA SER A 198 1.67 -10.25 15.77
C SER A 198 2.76 -9.22 15.54
N TYR A 199 2.37 -7.94 15.54
CA TYR A 199 3.29 -6.82 15.41
C TYR A 199 4.52 -6.95 16.34
N THR A 200 4.29 -7.32 17.60
CA THR A 200 5.35 -7.46 18.62
C THR A 200 6.31 -8.60 18.31
N ASP A 201 5.81 -9.76 17.87
CA ASP A 201 6.62 -10.93 17.51
C ASP A 201 7.48 -10.64 16.27
N ALA A 202 6.89 -9.95 15.29
CA ALA A 202 7.59 -9.54 14.07
C ALA A 202 8.69 -8.53 14.40
N LEU A 203 8.40 -7.54 15.25
CA LEU A 203 9.37 -6.53 15.68
C LEU A 203 10.51 -7.16 16.49
N ALA A 204 10.21 -8.06 17.43
CA ALA A 204 11.22 -8.79 18.20
C ALA A 204 12.15 -9.63 17.29
N SER A 205 11.59 -10.25 16.26
CA SER A 205 12.36 -11.01 15.27
C SER A 205 13.33 -10.12 14.48
N TRP A 206 12.91 -8.91 14.09
CA TRP A 206 13.78 -7.95 13.43
C TRP A 206 14.87 -7.39 14.36
N TYR A 207 14.55 -7.10 15.63
CA TYR A 207 15.57 -6.67 16.59
C TYR A 207 16.64 -7.74 16.82
N GLU A 208 16.27 -9.02 16.79
CA GLU A 208 17.25 -10.10 16.88
C GLU A 208 18.17 -10.16 15.66
N VAL A 209 17.64 -9.89 14.45
CA VAL A 209 18.44 -9.73 13.24
C VAL A 209 19.42 -8.56 13.38
N ASP A 210 18.97 -7.39 13.87
CA ASP A 210 19.84 -6.23 14.10
C ASP A 210 20.93 -6.52 15.14
N ARG A 211 20.58 -7.21 16.24
CA ARG A 211 21.52 -7.59 17.29
C ARG A 211 22.65 -8.47 16.75
N ILE A 212 22.31 -9.52 16.00
CA ILE A 212 23.28 -10.44 15.41
C ILE A 212 24.13 -9.70 14.36
N ALA A 213 23.50 -8.89 13.51
CA ALA A 213 24.19 -8.13 12.47
C ALA A 213 25.14 -7.06 13.04
N THR A 214 24.76 -6.42 14.15
CA THR A 214 25.60 -5.47 14.88
C THR A 214 26.84 -6.14 15.46
N HIS A 215 26.68 -7.29 16.11
CA HIS A 215 27.82 -8.04 16.67
C HIS A 215 28.81 -8.49 15.58
N ARG A 216 28.32 -8.75 14.36
CA ARG A 216 29.15 -9.25 13.25
C ARG A 216 29.70 -8.15 12.33
N GLY A 217 29.19 -6.93 12.44
CA GLY A 217 29.52 -5.86 11.50
C GLY A 217 28.84 -5.97 10.13
N ASP A 218 27.72 -6.71 10.04
CA ASP A 218 26.97 -6.92 8.80
C ASP A 218 26.11 -5.67 8.44
N VAL A 219 26.77 -4.57 8.01
CA VAL A 219 26.14 -3.24 7.82
C VAL A 219 24.93 -3.28 6.87
N LEU A 220 24.99 -4.04 5.77
CA LEU A 220 23.89 -4.12 4.81
C LEU A 220 22.67 -4.87 5.36
N VAL A 221 22.88 -5.89 6.19
CA VAL A 221 21.79 -6.60 6.87
C VAL A 221 21.10 -5.68 7.88
N ARG A 222 21.88 -4.84 8.61
CA ARG A 222 21.32 -3.81 9.50
C ARG A 222 20.50 -2.77 8.73
N ALA A 223 20.98 -2.30 7.59
CA ALA A 223 20.25 -1.35 6.76
C ALA A 223 18.88 -1.90 6.32
N VAL A 224 18.84 -3.18 5.96
CA VAL A 224 17.59 -3.87 5.63
C VAL A 224 16.70 -4.04 6.87
N CYS A 225 17.29 -4.37 8.02
CA CYS A 225 16.54 -4.47 9.27
C CYS A 225 15.85 -3.14 9.61
N TYR A 226 16.57 -2.02 9.62
CA TYR A 226 15.99 -0.71 9.92
C TYR A 226 14.91 -0.31 8.92
N THR A 227 15.12 -0.57 7.63
CA THR A 227 14.09 -0.33 6.60
C THR A 227 12.84 -1.18 6.85
N SER A 228 13.02 -2.43 7.27
CA SER A 228 11.93 -3.39 7.52
C SER A 228 11.16 -3.08 8.81
N ILE A 229 11.86 -2.67 9.87
CA ILE A 229 11.24 -2.18 11.12
C ILE A 229 10.45 -0.90 10.84
N ALA A 230 11.04 0.05 10.10
CA ALA A 230 10.35 1.28 9.72
C ALA A 230 9.08 0.97 8.89
N ARG A 231 9.15 0.02 7.95
CA ARG A 231 7.98 -0.45 7.19
C ARG A 231 6.91 -1.07 8.10
N LEU A 232 7.30 -1.91 9.04
CA LEU A 232 6.37 -2.57 9.97
C LEU A 232 5.69 -1.53 10.88
N ALA A 233 6.46 -0.60 11.43
CA ALA A 233 5.95 0.51 12.24
C ALA A 233 5.00 1.42 11.45
N LEU A 234 5.31 1.68 10.17
CA LEU A 234 4.43 2.42 9.27
C LEU A 234 3.11 1.69 9.00
N ALA A 235 3.16 0.37 8.81
CA ALA A 235 1.97 -0.45 8.60
C ALA A 235 1.03 -0.48 9.82
N LYS A 236 1.58 -0.36 11.03
CA LYS A 236 0.78 -0.26 12.26
C LYS A 236 0.04 1.08 12.36
N GLY A 237 0.64 2.17 11.90
CA GLY A 237 -0.01 3.50 11.82
C GLY A 237 0.23 4.42 13.02
N SER A 238 0.56 3.89 14.21
CA SER A 238 0.77 4.70 15.43
C SER A 238 2.23 5.02 15.74
N GLN A 239 3.18 4.25 15.21
CA GLN A 239 4.57 4.26 15.66
C GLN A 239 5.49 5.12 14.79
N TRP A 240 5.07 6.34 14.45
CA TRP A 240 5.84 7.26 13.60
C TRP A 240 7.21 7.65 14.21
N HIS A 241 7.30 7.70 15.53
CA HIS A 241 8.58 7.93 16.22
C HIS A 241 9.58 6.81 15.94
N LEU A 242 9.11 5.55 15.93
CA LEU A 242 9.94 4.40 15.59
C LEU A 242 10.37 4.44 14.13
N VAL A 243 9.46 4.82 13.22
CA VAL A 243 9.80 5.05 11.79
C VAL A 243 10.93 6.09 11.68
N SER A 244 10.79 7.23 12.35
CA SER A 244 11.79 8.30 12.36
C SER A 244 13.14 7.84 12.93
N SER A 245 13.12 7.19 14.10
CA SER A 245 14.32 6.66 14.75
C SER A 245 15.05 5.65 13.89
N MET A 246 14.34 4.72 13.24
CA MET A 246 14.94 3.72 12.35
C MET A 246 15.54 4.35 11.08
N LEU A 247 14.89 5.37 10.50
CA LEU A 247 15.46 6.09 9.36
C LEU A 247 16.69 6.92 9.75
N GLN A 248 16.71 7.53 10.93
CA GLN A 248 17.90 8.20 11.46
C GLN A 248 19.04 7.21 11.71
N ALA A 249 18.74 6.05 12.30
CA ALA A 249 19.70 4.97 12.48
C ALA A 249 20.25 4.47 11.12
N LEU A 250 19.39 4.33 10.11
CA LEU A 250 19.79 3.99 8.74
C LEU A 250 20.74 5.03 8.13
N GLN A 251 20.48 6.33 8.34
CA GLN A 251 21.36 7.40 7.87
C GLN A 251 22.70 7.45 8.63
N ALA A 252 22.72 6.99 9.88
CA ALA A 252 23.92 6.90 10.72
C ALA A 252 24.74 5.62 10.48
N LEU A 253 24.23 4.65 9.70
CA LEU A 253 24.96 3.41 9.40
C LEU A 253 26.16 3.67 8.48
N GLY A 254 27.36 3.69 9.05
CA GLY A 254 28.63 3.51 8.34
C GLY A 254 28.95 4.52 7.21
N PRO A 255 29.95 4.23 6.37
CA PRO A 255 30.26 5.07 5.22
C PRO A 255 29.12 5.00 4.20
N LYS A 256 28.52 6.16 3.91
CA LYS A 256 27.39 6.30 2.96
C LYS A 256 27.65 5.59 1.63
N ASP A 257 28.88 5.62 1.16
CA ASP A 257 29.34 4.96 -0.05
C ASP A 257 29.07 3.45 -0.07
N LEU A 258 29.19 2.75 1.06
CA LEU A 258 28.97 1.30 1.13
C LEU A 258 27.49 0.97 0.92
N ILE A 259 26.61 1.69 1.61
CA ILE A 259 25.15 1.52 1.48
C ILE A 259 24.70 1.94 0.09
N GLU A 260 25.19 3.09 -0.39
CA GLU A 260 24.82 3.63 -1.69
C GLU A 260 25.33 2.75 -2.84
N LYS A 261 26.45 2.05 -2.71
CA LYS A 261 26.95 1.15 -3.75
C LYS A 261 26.33 -0.25 -3.69
N HIS A 262 26.16 -0.83 -2.50
CA HIS A 262 25.84 -2.26 -2.38
C HIS A 262 24.41 -2.57 -1.95
N LEU A 263 23.64 -1.61 -1.43
CA LEU A 263 22.23 -1.86 -1.13
C LEU A 263 21.44 -1.95 -2.45
N PRO A 264 20.61 -3.01 -2.64
CA PRO A 264 19.81 -3.15 -3.85
C PRO A 264 18.91 -1.94 -4.10
N SER A 265 18.67 -1.65 -5.38
CA SER A 265 17.90 -0.48 -5.80
C SER A 265 16.49 -0.48 -5.20
N GLY A 266 15.86 -1.67 -5.15
CA GLY A 266 14.55 -1.87 -4.52
C GLY A 266 14.51 -1.39 -3.07
N PHE A 267 15.49 -1.77 -2.24
CA PHE A 267 15.53 -1.35 -0.85
C PHE A 267 15.73 0.16 -0.68
N LYS A 268 16.56 0.78 -1.53
CA LYS A 268 16.73 2.24 -1.53
C LYS A 268 15.40 2.94 -1.85
N VAL A 269 14.67 2.44 -2.85
CA VAL A 269 13.34 2.97 -3.21
C VAL A 269 12.37 2.83 -2.03
N TYR A 270 12.33 1.67 -1.35
CA TYR A 270 11.50 1.48 -0.16
C TYR A 270 11.85 2.46 0.95
N ALA A 271 13.13 2.62 1.28
CA ALA A 271 13.58 3.56 2.31
C ALA A 271 13.19 5.01 1.96
N LEU A 272 13.37 5.42 0.71
CA LEU A 272 12.98 6.75 0.24
C LEU A 272 11.46 6.97 0.25
N LEU A 273 10.67 5.94 -0.10
CA LEU A 273 9.21 6.02 -0.04
C LEU A 273 8.73 6.14 1.42
N ILE A 274 9.27 5.33 2.34
CA ILE A 274 8.95 5.42 3.78
C ILE A 274 9.35 6.79 4.32
N GLU A 275 10.56 7.28 4.00
CA GLU A 275 11.01 8.61 4.39
C GLU A 275 10.09 9.69 3.82
N SER A 276 9.68 9.59 2.56
CA SER A 276 8.77 10.57 1.95
C SER A 276 7.40 10.62 2.63
N LEU A 277 6.86 9.47 3.05
CA LEU A 277 5.60 9.37 3.79
C LEU A 277 5.73 9.90 5.21
N LEU A 278 6.85 9.60 5.90
CA LEU A 278 7.14 10.18 7.21
C LEU A 278 7.23 11.72 7.11
N GLN A 279 7.98 12.25 6.14
CA GLN A 279 8.13 13.69 5.97
C GLN A 279 6.77 14.35 5.66
N ALA A 280 5.94 13.71 4.83
CA ALA A 280 4.59 14.20 4.58
C ALA A 280 3.71 14.17 5.83
N HIS A 281 3.79 13.10 6.63
CA HIS A 281 3.10 12.98 7.91
C HIS A 281 3.52 14.08 8.90
N MET A 282 4.81 14.43 8.93
CA MET A 282 5.37 15.51 9.74
C MET A 282 5.09 16.92 9.17
N GLY A 283 4.34 17.04 8.08
CA GLY A 283 4.05 18.32 7.43
C GLY A 283 5.20 18.90 6.59
N LEU A 284 6.33 18.19 6.47
CA LEU A 284 7.51 18.60 5.72
C LEU A 284 7.35 18.26 4.22
N THR A 285 6.33 18.83 3.58
CA THR A 285 5.93 18.48 2.21
C THR A 285 7.03 18.70 1.18
N LYS A 286 7.89 19.71 1.36
CA LYS A 286 9.00 19.97 0.43
C LYS A 286 10.01 18.82 0.44
N GLU A 287 10.45 18.41 1.62
CA GLU A 287 11.37 17.29 1.82
C GLU A 287 10.75 15.98 1.32
N ALA A 288 9.47 15.75 1.63
CA ALA A 288 8.72 14.60 1.13
C ALA A 288 8.76 14.51 -0.41
N LYS A 289 8.53 15.63 -1.11
CA LYS A 289 8.58 15.71 -2.58
C LYS A 289 9.98 15.45 -3.14
N GLU A 290 11.02 15.94 -2.47
CA GLU A 290 12.41 15.70 -2.87
C GLU A 290 12.77 14.21 -2.76
N LYS A 291 12.42 13.56 -1.64
CA LYS A 291 12.64 12.11 -1.45
C LYS A 291 11.85 11.27 -2.43
N LEU A 292 10.60 11.63 -2.67
CA LEU A 292 9.76 10.96 -3.67
C LEU A 292 10.33 11.11 -5.09
N LYS A 293 10.88 12.29 -5.44
CA LYS A 293 11.56 12.51 -6.73
C LYS A 293 12.78 11.60 -6.88
N LEU A 294 13.56 11.41 -5.82
CA LEU A 294 14.70 10.46 -5.83
C LEU A 294 14.21 9.01 -6.00
N ALA A 295 13.12 8.63 -5.33
CA ALA A 295 12.52 7.30 -5.47
C ALA A 295 12.07 7.03 -6.91
N HIS A 296 11.36 7.99 -7.55
CA HIS A 296 11.01 7.91 -8.97
C HIS A 296 12.25 7.85 -9.86
N GLY A 297 13.28 8.66 -9.60
CA GLY A 297 14.52 8.61 -10.38
C GLY A 297 15.20 7.23 -10.36
N LEU A 298 15.17 6.52 -9.22
CA LEU A 298 15.67 5.15 -9.14
C LEU A 298 14.77 4.13 -9.83
N LEU A 299 13.46 4.35 -9.80
CA LEU A 299 12.45 3.53 -10.48
C LEU A 299 12.41 3.73 -12.00
N ASP A 300 12.75 4.93 -12.49
CA ASP A 300 12.76 5.30 -13.90
C ASP A 300 14.09 4.98 -14.58
N ARG A 301 15.18 4.89 -13.81
CA ARG A 301 16.50 4.56 -14.34
C ARG A 301 16.44 3.23 -15.09
N GLU A 302 16.60 3.30 -16.41
CA GLU A 302 16.75 2.13 -17.27
C GLU A 302 17.94 1.31 -16.75
N ARG A 303 17.69 0.04 -16.44
CA ARG A 303 18.75 -0.83 -15.93
C ARG A 303 19.83 -0.95 -17.01
N ALA A 304 21.05 -0.57 -16.65
CA ALA A 304 22.22 -0.83 -17.46
C ALA A 304 22.24 -2.32 -17.83
N GLU A 305 22.51 -2.62 -19.10
CA GLU A 305 22.61 -3.99 -19.60
C GLU A 305 23.69 -4.74 -18.80
N GLY A 306 23.28 -5.59 -17.86
CA GLY A 306 24.19 -6.39 -17.04
C GLY A 306 23.87 -6.43 -15.54
N GLU A 307 23.07 -5.49 -15.01
CA GLU A 307 22.54 -5.64 -13.65
C GLU A 307 21.57 -6.83 -13.58
N GLU A 308 21.44 -7.46 -12.41
CA GLU A 308 20.70 -8.69 -12.08
C GLU A 308 19.18 -8.58 -12.43
N LYS A 309 18.86 -8.46 -13.73
CA LYS A 309 17.56 -8.03 -14.26
C LYS A 309 16.41 -8.94 -13.83
N ARG A 310 16.67 -10.23 -13.56
CA ARG A 310 15.61 -11.19 -13.22
C ARG A 310 15.20 -11.18 -11.74
N SER A 311 16.13 -11.06 -10.80
CA SER A 311 15.83 -11.26 -9.36
C SER A 311 14.93 -10.15 -8.81
N GLU A 312 15.23 -8.90 -9.13
CA GLU A 312 14.45 -7.76 -8.65
C GLU A 312 13.05 -7.69 -9.29
N ASP A 313 12.89 -8.15 -10.54
CA ASP A 313 11.59 -8.18 -11.23
C ASP A 313 10.68 -9.26 -10.64
N GLU A 314 11.28 -10.34 -10.16
CA GLU A 314 10.63 -11.41 -9.39
C GLU A 314 10.34 -11.02 -7.94
N GLY A 315 10.72 -9.81 -7.50
CA GLY A 315 10.48 -9.33 -6.14
C GLY A 315 11.42 -9.95 -5.09
N TRP A 316 12.60 -10.40 -5.49
CA TRP A 316 13.61 -10.90 -4.56
C TRP A 316 14.88 -10.07 -4.62
N CYS A 317 15.45 -9.77 -3.46
CA CYS A 317 16.72 -9.07 -3.34
C CYS A 317 17.70 -9.93 -2.56
N ARG A 318 18.91 -10.10 -3.13
CA ARG A 318 20.04 -10.73 -2.47
C ARG A 318 20.85 -9.66 -1.75
N ILE A 319 21.07 -9.85 -0.46
CA ILE A 319 21.81 -8.94 0.40
C ILE A 319 23.10 -9.65 0.84
N PRO A 320 24.28 -9.14 0.46
CA PRO A 320 25.53 -9.77 0.86
C PRO A 320 25.75 -9.64 2.38
N ILE A 321 26.20 -10.72 2.99
CA ILE A 321 26.65 -10.82 4.39
C ILE A 321 28.15 -10.57 4.39
N ASN A 322 28.63 -9.57 5.14
CA ASN A 322 29.99 -9.06 5.08
C ASN A 322 30.50 -8.90 3.64
N PRO A 323 30.06 -7.86 2.90
CA PRO A 323 30.50 -7.66 1.53
C PRO A 323 32.03 -7.69 1.48
N PRO A 324 32.64 -8.49 0.58
CA PRO A 324 34.09 -8.59 0.50
C PRO A 324 34.67 -7.19 0.30
N ASP A 325 35.75 -6.90 1.02
CA ASP A 325 36.49 -5.64 0.87
C ASP A 325 36.73 -5.41 -0.63
N PRO A 326 36.23 -4.31 -1.22
CA PRO A 326 36.23 -4.10 -2.67
C PRO A 326 37.63 -4.20 -3.28
N ASN A 327 38.67 -4.07 -2.45
CA ASN A 327 40.07 -4.16 -2.85
C ASN A 327 40.68 -5.57 -2.77
N LYS A 328 40.02 -6.58 -2.15
CA LYS A 328 40.70 -7.83 -1.77
C LYS A 328 40.32 -9.10 -2.52
N THR A 329 39.19 -9.21 -3.22
CA THR A 329 38.87 -10.48 -3.87
C THR A 329 37.87 -10.35 -5.02
N ARG A 330 38.31 -10.74 -6.23
CA ARG A 330 37.43 -11.00 -7.37
C ARG A 330 36.72 -12.33 -7.09
N VAL A 331 35.48 -12.27 -6.60
CA VAL A 331 34.66 -13.46 -6.31
C VAL A 331 34.51 -14.27 -7.61
N ASN A 332 34.81 -15.56 -7.55
CA ASN A 332 34.70 -16.44 -8.71
C ASN A 332 33.21 -16.59 -9.08
N PRO A 333 32.75 -16.19 -10.28
CA PRO A 333 31.33 -16.22 -10.63
C PRO A 333 30.70 -17.62 -10.58
N ALA A 334 31.51 -18.69 -10.57
CA ALA A 334 31.04 -20.05 -10.37
C ALA A 334 30.53 -20.32 -8.94
N ASP A 335 31.08 -19.67 -7.91
CA ASP A 335 30.63 -19.82 -6.52
C ASP A 335 29.32 -19.05 -6.23
N LEU A 336 28.96 -18.11 -7.11
CA LEU A 336 27.69 -17.39 -7.11
C LEU A 336 26.57 -18.15 -7.85
N PHE A 337 26.91 -19.20 -8.59
CA PHE A 337 25.97 -19.92 -9.44
C PHE A 337 25.32 -21.09 -8.69
N VAL A 338 24.54 -20.77 -7.66
CA VAL A 338 23.48 -21.68 -7.20
C VAL A 338 22.34 -21.55 -8.22
N PRO A 339 21.98 -22.63 -8.96
CA PRO A 339 20.86 -22.55 -9.89
C PRO A 339 19.63 -22.07 -9.12
N PRO A 340 18.92 -21.06 -9.65
CA PRO A 340 17.75 -20.52 -8.97
C PRO A 340 16.78 -21.68 -8.69
N PRO A 341 16.23 -21.80 -7.48
CA PRO A 341 15.17 -22.75 -7.23
C PRO A 341 14.07 -22.46 -8.26
N SER A 342 13.67 -23.51 -8.98
CA SER A 342 12.74 -23.43 -10.12
C SER A 342 11.36 -22.84 -9.80
N LEU A 343 11.05 -22.56 -8.54
CA LEU A 343 9.69 -22.34 -8.02
C LEU A 343 9.57 -21.37 -6.83
N GLY A 344 10.64 -20.71 -6.37
CA GLY A 344 10.53 -19.92 -5.15
C GLY A 344 11.71 -19.03 -4.78
N ALA A 345 11.67 -18.53 -3.54
CA ALA A 345 12.69 -17.67 -2.94
C ALA A 345 14.10 -18.22 -3.20
N PRO A 346 15.06 -17.41 -3.69
CA PRO A 346 16.43 -17.88 -3.83
C PRO A 346 16.94 -18.36 -2.48
N LEU A 347 17.54 -19.55 -2.44
CA LEU A 347 18.12 -20.10 -1.22
C LEU A 347 19.15 -19.11 -0.64
N PRO A 348 19.18 -18.92 0.70
CA PRO A 348 20.24 -18.15 1.30
C PRO A 348 21.58 -18.86 1.00
N SER A 349 22.56 -18.07 0.61
CA SER A 349 23.93 -18.55 0.42
C SER A 349 24.75 -18.23 1.67
N VAL A 350 25.91 -18.85 1.81
CA VAL A 350 26.85 -18.54 2.91
C VAL A 350 27.22 -17.05 2.92
N GLN A 351 27.18 -16.39 1.75
CA GLN A 351 27.59 -15.01 1.55
C GLN A 351 26.42 -14.04 1.37
N SER A 352 25.17 -14.50 1.35
CA SER A 352 24.02 -13.62 1.08
C SER A 352 22.72 -14.14 1.66
N ILE A 353 21.89 -13.23 2.16
CA ILE A 353 20.49 -13.52 2.50
C ILE A 353 19.57 -13.07 1.36
N SER A 354 18.46 -13.77 1.22
CA SER A 354 17.41 -13.46 0.25
C SER A 354 16.22 -12.87 0.98
N ILE A 355 15.71 -11.73 0.49
CA ILE A 355 14.55 -11.07 1.09
C ILE A 355 13.53 -10.78 0.00
N SER A 356 12.28 -11.09 0.31
CA SER A 356 11.15 -10.76 -0.56
C SER A 356 10.83 -9.27 -0.42
N LEU A 357 10.81 -8.59 -1.55
CA LEU A 357 10.25 -7.26 -1.72
C LEU A 357 9.02 -7.36 -2.63
N GLY A 358 8.19 -6.32 -2.65
CA GLY A 358 7.24 -6.18 -3.75
C GLY A 358 7.99 -6.11 -5.08
N SER A 359 7.44 -6.74 -6.12
CA SER A 359 8.00 -6.60 -7.47
C SER A 359 8.13 -5.12 -7.82
N ARG A 360 9.15 -4.76 -8.63
CA ARG A 360 9.36 -3.37 -9.06
C ARG A 360 8.08 -2.73 -9.58
N THR A 361 7.30 -3.48 -10.36
CA THR A 361 5.99 -3.07 -10.87
C THR A 361 5.00 -2.69 -9.78
N LEU A 362 4.95 -3.43 -8.67
CA LEU A 362 4.09 -3.14 -7.53
C LEU A 362 4.59 -1.92 -6.75
N VAL A 363 5.90 -1.76 -6.59
CA VAL A 363 6.50 -0.59 -5.94
C VAL A 363 6.26 0.67 -6.77
N TYR A 364 6.36 0.58 -8.09
CA TYR A 364 6.06 1.66 -9.02
C TYR A 364 4.61 2.11 -8.92
N ASN A 365 3.68 1.13 -8.87
CA ASN A 365 2.26 1.39 -8.63
C ASN A 365 2.02 2.13 -7.31
N PHE A 366 2.68 1.69 -6.24
CA PHE A 366 2.58 2.33 -4.95
C PHE A 366 3.17 3.76 -4.98
N ALA A 367 4.21 4.01 -5.76
CA ALA A 367 4.80 5.34 -5.91
C ALA A 367 3.79 6.36 -6.49
N PHE A 368 2.86 5.96 -7.36
CA PHE A 368 1.76 6.84 -7.79
C PHE A 368 0.83 7.18 -6.62
N LEU A 369 0.45 6.18 -5.82
CA LEU A 369 -0.40 6.41 -4.65
C LEU A 369 0.27 7.35 -3.65
N ALA A 370 1.55 7.12 -3.34
CA ALA A 370 2.35 8.01 -2.51
C ALA A 370 2.45 9.42 -3.13
N SER A 371 2.57 9.52 -4.45
CA SER A 371 2.62 10.81 -5.16
C SER A 371 1.34 11.62 -4.99
N VAL A 372 0.17 10.97 -5.07
CA VAL A 372 -1.13 11.62 -4.81
C VAL A 372 -1.25 12.06 -3.36
N ALA A 373 -0.88 11.20 -2.40
CA ALA A 373 -0.93 11.53 -0.98
C ALA A 373 -0.01 12.71 -0.61
N ILE A 374 1.20 12.76 -1.15
CA ILE A 374 2.19 13.82 -0.87
C ILE A 374 1.85 15.14 -1.60
N HIS A 375 1.27 15.06 -2.80
CA HIS A 375 0.88 16.23 -3.59
C HIS A 375 -0.58 16.63 -3.37
N ARG A 376 -1.18 16.26 -2.22
CA ARG A 376 -2.58 16.51 -1.88
C ARG A 376 -2.85 18.00 -1.65
N ASP A 377 -2.82 18.75 -2.74
CA ASP A 377 -3.20 20.16 -2.82
C ASP A 377 -4.22 20.29 -3.97
N PRO A 378 -5.47 20.64 -3.68
CA PRO A 378 -6.49 20.77 -4.71
C PRO A 378 -6.46 22.16 -5.37
N PHE A 379 -5.54 23.07 -5.02
CA PHE A 379 -5.38 24.34 -5.72
C PHE A 379 -4.65 24.22 -7.07
N GLY A 380 -4.94 25.16 -7.98
CA GLY A 380 -4.39 25.23 -9.33
C GLY A 380 -5.36 24.71 -10.40
N SER A 381 -5.12 25.09 -11.66
CA SER A 381 -5.96 24.65 -12.79
C SER A 381 -5.82 23.14 -13.03
N LYS A 382 -4.59 22.61 -12.90
CA LYS A 382 -4.26 21.19 -13.04
C LYS A 382 -3.38 20.74 -11.87
N PRO A 383 -3.98 20.42 -10.70
CA PRO A 383 -3.22 19.99 -9.54
C PRO A 383 -2.45 18.71 -9.87
N ARG A 384 -1.19 18.66 -9.43
CA ARG A 384 -0.27 17.56 -9.76
C ARG A 384 -0.77 16.21 -9.23
N SER A 385 -1.49 16.21 -8.11
CA SER A 385 -2.17 15.04 -7.56
C SER A 385 -3.18 14.44 -8.53
N THR A 386 -4.01 15.25 -9.20
CA THR A 386 -4.98 14.74 -10.20
C THR A 386 -4.27 14.11 -11.40
N LEU A 387 -3.13 14.67 -11.84
CA LEU A 387 -2.32 14.05 -12.90
C LEU A 387 -1.81 12.67 -12.47
N PHE A 388 -1.21 12.56 -11.27
CA PHE A 388 -0.74 11.28 -10.75
C PHE A 388 -1.88 10.28 -10.50
N ALA A 389 -3.04 10.76 -10.04
CA ALA A 389 -4.22 9.93 -9.83
C ALA A 389 -4.71 9.35 -11.15
N ASN A 390 -4.87 10.18 -12.19
CA ASN A 390 -5.36 9.72 -13.49
C ASN A 390 -4.40 8.74 -14.16
N GLU A 391 -3.09 8.99 -14.12
CA GLU A 391 -2.10 8.05 -14.67
C GLU A 391 -2.03 6.75 -13.86
N GLY A 392 -2.09 6.83 -12.52
CA GLY A 392 -2.14 5.66 -11.66
C GLY A 392 -3.39 4.81 -11.89
N LEU A 393 -4.57 5.43 -12.03
CA LEU A 393 -5.83 4.73 -12.31
C LEU A 393 -5.79 4.02 -13.66
N LYS A 394 -5.31 4.67 -14.72
CA LYS A 394 -5.09 4.04 -16.04
C LYS A 394 -4.20 2.80 -15.91
N LEU A 395 -3.08 2.92 -15.18
CA LEU A 395 -2.15 1.81 -14.98
C LEU A 395 -2.79 0.65 -14.20
N PHE A 396 -3.58 0.97 -13.17
CA PHE A 396 -4.28 -0.05 -12.39
C PHE A 396 -5.38 -0.73 -13.19
N ASP A 397 -6.11 0.00 -14.02
CA ASP A 397 -7.12 -0.55 -14.92
C ASP A 397 -6.48 -1.45 -15.97
N LEU A 398 -5.36 -1.05 -16.57
CA LEU A 398 -4.61 -1.92 -17.49
C LEU A 398 -4.21 -3.25 -16.82
N LYS A 399 -3.81 -3.22 -15.54
CA LYS A 399 -3.41 -4.41 -14.77
C LYS A 399 -4.60 -5.24 -14.31
N LEU A 400 -5.67 -4.63 -13.83
CA LEU A 400 -6.88 -5.32 -13.36
C LEU A 400 -7.66 -5.93 -14.53
N ASN A 401 -7.72 -5.22 -15.66
CA ASN A 401 -8.26 -5.72 -16.93
C ASN A 401 -7.25 -6.64 -17.66
N ARG A 402 -6.06 -6.83 -17.07
CA ARG A 402 -5.02 -7.79 -17.50
C ARG A 402 -4.60 -7.60 -18.97
N ILE A 403 -4.59 -6.34 -19.40
CA ILE A 403 -3.99 -5.88 -20.67
C ILE A 403 -2.46 -5.95 -20.53
N GLU A 404 -1.93 -5.52 -19.40
CA GLU A 404 -0.51 -5.64 -19.05
C GLU A 404 -0.20 -7.06 -18.53
N PRO A 405 0.96 -7.66 -18.90
CA PRO A 405 1.36 -8.95 -18.37
C PRO A 405 1.52 -8.89 -16.84
N CYS A 406 1.06 -9.95 -16.17
CA CYS A 406 1.38 -10.16 -14.76
C CYS A 406 2.90 -10.34 -14.63
N PRO A 407 3.53 -9.90 -13.53
CA PRO A 407 4.90 -10.31 -13.22
C PRO A 407 5.02 -11.85 -13.27
N PRO A 408 6.23 -12.40 -13.46
CA PRO A 408 6.46 -13.84 -13.43
C PRO A 408 6.13 -14.39 -12.03
N LEU A 409 4.87 -14.78 -11.85
CA LEU A 409 4.38 -15.37 -10.61
C LEU A 409 4.60 -16.88 -10.65
N THR A 410 5.10 -17.40 -9.55
CA THR A 410 5.44 -18.81 -9.38
C THR A 410 4.22 -19.69 -9.20
N GLN A 411 3.09 -19.13 -8.76
CA GLN A 411 1.87 -19.90 -8.49
C GLN A 411 0.58 -19.17 -8.91
N PRO A 412 -0.48 -19.89 -9.32
CA PRO A 412 -1.75 -19.25 -9.72
C PRO A 412 -2.46 -18.48 -8.59
N HIS A 413 -2.31 -18.89 -7.33
CA HIS A 413 -2.96 -18.19 -6.22
C HIS A 413 -2.30 -16.85 -5.91
N GLU A 414 -0.99 -16.72 -6.10
CA GLU A 414 -0.25 -15.45 -5.98
C GLU A 414 -0.81 -14.38 -6.93
N VAL A 415 -1.44 -14.80 -8.03
CA VAL A 415 -2.11 -13.90 -8.98
C VAL A 415 -3.32 -13.25 -8.35
N ALA A 416 -4.12 -14.00 -7.59
CA ALA A 416 -5.27 -13.46 -6.87
C ALA A 416 -4.80 -12.45 -5.84
N ASP A 417 -3.77 -12.77 -5.07
CA ASP A 417 -3.16 -11.90 -4.06
C ASP A 417 -2.56 -10.63 -4.68
N TYR A 418 -1.78 -10.78 -5.76
CA TYR A 418 -1.20 -9.67 -6.51
C TYR A 418 -2.30 -8.72 -6.97
N LEU A 419 -3.34 -9.24 -7.62
CA LEU A 419 -4.44 -8.42 -8.11
C LEU A 419 -5.30 -7.83 -6.99
N ALA A 420 -5.43 -8.50 -5.85
CA ALA A 420 -6.05 -7.94 -4.66
C ALA A 420 -5.24 -6.74 -4.14
N ARG A 421 -3.90 -6.81 -4.13
CA ARG A 421 -3.02 -5.67 -3.80
C ARG A 421 -3.18 -4.52 -4.80
N ILE A 422 -3.27 -4.81 -6.10
CA ILE A 422 -3.55 -3.79 -7.13
C ILE A 422 -4.92 -3.14 -6.90
N ALA A 423 -5.95 -3.93 -6.60
CA ALA A 423 -7.27 -3.42 -6.32
C ALA A 423 -7.32 -2.54 -5.07
N ARG A 424 -6.62 -2.92 -3.98
CA ARG A 424 -6.46 -2.06 -2.78
C ARG A 424 -5.84 -0.72 -3.15
N MET A 425 -4.74 -0.72 -3.91
CA MET A 425 -4.11 0.53 -4.38
C MET A 425 -5.06 1.36 -5.24
N LYS A 426 -5.85 0.73 -6.13
CA LYS A 426 -6.88 1.41 -6.93
C LYS A 426 -7.95 2.04 -6.06
N ILE A 427 -8.49 1.32 -5.07
CA ILE A 427 -9.50 1.85 -4.15
C ILE A 427 -8.94 3.06 -3.40
N HIS A 428 -7.76 2.98 -2.81
CA HIS A 428 -7.14 4.14 -2.15
C HIS A 428 -6.93 5.32 -3.10
N LEU A 429 -6.53 5.08 -4.34
CA LEU A 429 -6.33 6.14 -5.33
C LEU A 429 -7.66 6.80 -5.72
N LEU A 430 -8.74 6.02 -5.87
CA LEU A 430 -10.09 6.52 -6.11
C LEU A 430 -10.61 7.35 -4.95
N LEU A 431 -10.38 6.91 -3.71
CA LEU A 431 -10.77 7.65 -2.49
C LEU A 431 -10.00 8.97 -2.38
N PHE A 432 -8.68 8.97 -2.58
CA PHE A 432 -7.93 10.24 -2.59
C PHE A 432 -8.34 11.16 -3.74
N SER A 433 -8.64 10.59 -4.90
CA SER A 433 -9.12 11.38 -6.04
C SER A 433 -10.50 11.97 -5.77
N SER A 434 -11.44 11.22 -5.20
CA SER A 434 -12.79 11.72 -4.91
C SER A 434 -12.74 12.81 -3.85
N GLU A 435 -11.91 12.67 -2.82
CA GLU A 435 -11.67 13.72 -1.83
C GLU A 435 -11.12 15.00 -2.46
N LEU A 436 -10.18 14.89 -3.42
CA LEU A 436 -9.67 16.04 -4.17
C LEU A 436 -10.76 16.70 -5.00
N GLU A 437 -11.58 15.92 -5.70
CA GLU A 437 -12.70 16.43 -6.49
C GLU A 437 -13.78 17.08 -5.61
N ILE A 438 -14.11 16.51 -4.44
CA ILE A 438 -15.01 17.14 -3.45
C ILE A 438 -14.46 18.51 -3.03
N MET A 439 -13.17 18.59 -2.69
CA MET A 439 -12.53 19.85 -2.31
C MET A 439 -12.55 20.88 -3.45
N ARG A 440 -12.62 20.44 -4.71
CA ARG A 440 -12.70 21.27 -5.92
C ARG A 440 -14.13 21.49 -6.42
N SER A 441 -15.15 21.01 -5.68
CA SER A 441 -16.55 21.07 -6.10
C SER A 441 -16.87 20.27 -7.38
N GLY A 442 -16.03 19.30 -7.76
CA GLY A 442 -16.24 18.34 -8.84
C GLY A 442 -17.11 17.15 -8.41
N PHE A 443 -18.32 17.41 -7.90
CA PHE A 443 -19.14 16.42 -7.21
C PHE A 443 -19.53 15.20 -8.06
N GLU A 444 -19.91 15.41 -9.33
CA GLU A 444 -20.23 14.30 -10.25
C GLU A 444 -19.04 13.37 -10.48
N GLN A 445 -17.85 13.95 -10.67
CA GLN A 445 -16.64 13.17 -10.86
C GLN A 445 -16.27 12.41 -9.58
N ALA A 446 -16.38 13.06 -8.41
CA ALA A 446 -16.17 12.42 -7.11
C ALA A 446 -17.13 11.24 -6.90
N LYS A 447 -18.41 11.42 -7.21
CA LYS A 447 -19.45 10.38 -7.14
C LYS A 447 -19.12 9.19 -8.03
N ASN A 448 -18.73 9.44 -9.29
CA ASN A 448 -18.32 8.39 -10.22
C ASN A 448 -17.10 7.61 -9.70
N GLN A 449 -16.12 8.29 -9.12
CA GLN A 449 -14.94 7.66 -8.52
C GLN A 449 -15.30 6.81 -7.30
N LEU A 450 -16.20 7.27 -6.44
CA LEU A 450 -16.70 6.49 -5.30
C LEU A 450 -17.49 5.26 -5.75
N LEU A 451 -18.29 5.36 -6.81
CA LEU A 451 -19.00 4.22 -7.40
C LEU A 451 -18.04 3.19 -8.02
N ASP A 452 -16.95 3.64 -8.66
CA ASP A 452 -15.90 2.73 -9.14
C ASP A 452 -15.15 2.07 -7.96
N ALA A 453 -14.98 2.77 -6.84
CA ALA A 453 -14.38 2.20 -5.63
C ALA A 453 -15.27 1.10 -5.04
N VAL A 454 -16.58 1.33 -4.97
CA VAL A 454 -17.58 0.32 -4.58
C VAL A 454 -17.51 -0.90 -5.50
N THR A 455 -17.48 -0.69 -6.81
CA THR A 455 -17.42 -1.76 -7.81
C THR A 455 -16.13 -2.57 -7.66
N THR A 456 -14.99 -1.89 -7.53
CA THR A 456 -13.68 -2.52 -7.37
C THR A 456 -13.59 -3.32 -6.07
N ALA A 457 -14.12 -2.78 -4.96
CA ALA A 457 -14.13 -3.46 -3.66
C ALA A 457 -15.05 -4.69 -3.65
N ARG A 458 -16.23 -4.62 -4.28
CA ARG A 458 -17.19 -5.74 -4.36
C ARG A 458 -16.75 -6.87 -5.29
N ASN A 459 -15.92 -6.57 -6.29
CA ASN A 459 -15.45 -7.56 -7.25
C ASN A 459 -14.41 -8.54 -6.67
N ARG A 460 -13.95 -8.33 -5.44
CA ARG A 460 -12.94 -9.18 -4.79
C ARG A 460 -13.33 -9.47 -3.35
N GLU A 461 -13.09 -10.71 -2.94
CA GLU A 461 -13.39 -11.18 -1.59
C GLU A 461 -12.59 -10.41 -0.53
N GLY A 462 -13.24 -10.08 0.59
CA GLY A 462 -12.68 -9.37 1.75
C GLY A 462 -12.42 -7.87 1.57
N LEU A 463 -12.32 -7.34 0.34
CA LEU A 463 -12.03 -5.91 0.14
C LEU A 463 -13.22 -5.00 0.47
N TRP A 464 -14.46 -5.45 0.28
CA TRP A 464 -15.62 -4.64 0.68
C TRP A 464 -15.60 -4.36 2.18
N ASP A 465 -15.39 -5.40 2.99
CA ASP A 465 -15.40 -5.29 4.46
C ASP A 465 -14.25 -4.39 4.96
N GLU A 466 -13.10 -4.43 4.29
CA GLU A 466 -11.93 -3.59 4.58
C GLU A 466 -12.21 -2.08 4.31
N TYR A 467 -12.92 -1.75 3.22
CA TYR A 467 -13.07 -0.36 2.75
C TYR A 467 -14.46 0.25 2.96
N GLU A 468 -15.48 -0.52 3.31
CA GLU A 468 -16.86 -0.02 3.36
C GLU A 468 -17.01 1.20 4.27
N GLY A 469 -16.40 1.19 5.46
CA GLY A 469 -16.47 2.32 6.38
C GLY A 469 -15.83 3.59 5.82
N ARG A 470 -14.70 3.47 5.09
CA ARG A 470 -14.06 4.62 4.46
C ARG A 470 -14.84 5.13 3.25
N ILE A 471 -15.34 4.22 2.41
CA ILE A 471 -16.20 4.58 1.27
C ILE A 471 -17.46 5.31 1.76
N THR A 472 -18.11 4.82 2.83
CA THR A 472 -19.28 5.47 3.43
C THR A 472 -18.93 6.84 4.01
N LEU A 473 -17.77 7.00 4.66
CA LEU A 473 -17.31 8.30 5.13
C LEU A 473 -17.17 9.31 3.98
N ASP A 474 -16.56 8.91 2.87
CA ASP A 474 -16.32 9.80 1.73
C ASP A 474 -17.62 10.13 0.98
N PHE A 475 -18.59 9.21 0.90
CA PHE A 475 -19.96 9.53 0.47
C PHE A 475 -20.62 10.53 1.41
N GLY A 476 -20.46 10.40 2.72
CA GLY A 476 -20.93 11.38 3.69
C GLY A 476 -20.32 12.76 3.45
N MET A 477 -19.01 12.83 3.17
CA MET A 477 -18.33 14.08 2.80
C MET A 477 -18.86 14.69 1.49
N LEU A 478 -19.15 13.85 0.49
CA LEU A 478 -19.76 14.29 -0.76
C LEU A 478 -21.15 14.90 -0.52
N PHE A 479 -22.04 14.19 0.18
CA PHE A 479 -23.38 14.69 0.48
C PHE A 479 -23.35 15.97 1.32
N HIS A 480 -22.44 16.06 2.29
CA HIS A 480 -22.23 17.28 3.07
C HIS A 480 -21.78 18.44 2.16
N ALA A 481 -20.88 18.19 1.22
CA ALA A 481 -20.43 19.22 0.28
C ALA A 481 -21.52 19.65 -0.72
N GLU A 482 -22.42 18.75 -1.10
CA GLU A 482 -23.61 19.04 -1.93
C GLU A 482 -24.65 19.84 -1.14
N GLY A 483 -24.72 19.67 0.18
CA GLY A 483 -25.71 20.28 1.09
C GLY A 483 -26.87 19.33 1.44
N ASP A 484 -26.73 18.03 1.18
CA ASP A 484 -27.66 16.99 1.62
C ASP A 484 -27.27 16.49 3.02
N ASP A 485 -27.54 17.36 4.00
CA ASP A 485 -27.16 17.16 5.41
C ASP A 485 -27.72 15.85 5.99
N ALA A 486 -28.94 15.46 5.61
CA ALA A 486 -29.60 14.28 6.15
C ALA A 486 -28.86 13.00 5.75
N LYS A 487 -28.51 12.86 4.46
CA LYS A 487 -27.73 11.71 3.98
C LYS A 487 -26.29 11.72 4.52
N ALA A 488 -25.70 12.91 4.65
CA ALA A 488 -24.37 13.06 5.24
C ALA A 488 -24.34 12.55 6.69
N GLU A 489 -25.32 12.95 7.49
CA GLU A 489 -25.50 12.49 8.87
C GLU A 489 -25.66 10.97 8.94
N GLU A 490 -26.56 10.39 8.14
CA GLU A 490 -26.77 8.93 8.08
C GLU A 490 -25.46 8.18 7.78
N CYS A 491 -24.66 8.69 6.83
CA CYS A 491 -23.36 8.10 6.50
C CYS A 491 -22.39 8.14 7.70
N TYR A 492 -22.25 9.29 8.35
CA TYR A 492 -21.35 9.41 9.50
C TYR A 492 -21.80 8.56 10.69
N GLU A 493 -23.10 8.51 10.97
CA GLU A 493 -23.66 7.65 12.00
C GLU A 493 -23.45 6.17 11.71
N THR A 494 -23.62 5.76 10.45
CA THR A 494 -23.37 4.38 10.01
C THR A 494 -21.91 3.98 10.27
N VAL A 495 -20.96 4.85 9.97
CA VAL A 495 -19.53 4.60 10.24
C VAL A 495 -19.25 4.51 11.75
N LEU A 496 -19.82 5.42 12.55
CA LEU A 496 -19.69 5.38 14.01
C LEU A 496 -20.28 4.10 14.61
N TYR A 497 -21.44 3.66 14.12
CA TYR A 497 -22.10 2.44 14.55
C TYR A 497 -21.26 1.20 14.21
N LYS A 498 -20.87 1.03 12.94
CA LYS A 498 -20.09 -0.12 12.47
C LYS A 498 -18.73 -0.24 13.16
N THR A 499 -18.02 0.88 13.30
CA THR A 499 -16.73 0.87 14.01
C THR A 499 -16.89 0.52 15.49
N SER A 500 -18.05 0.80 16.12
CA SER A 500 -18.30 0.50 17.53
C SER A 500 -18.73 -0.95 17.78
N THR A 501 -19.43 -1.60 16.85
CA THR A 501 -19.87 -2.99 17.01
C THR A 501 -18.74 -4.00 16.79
N SER A 502 -17.77 -3.68 15.93
CA SER A 502 -16.70 -4.62 15.57
C SER A 502 -15.62 -4.80 16.65
N SER A 503 -15.57 -3.98 17.69
CA SER A 503 -14.57 -4.11 18.77
C SER A 503 -14.87 -5.22 19.78
N ALA A 504 -16.02 -5.91 19.66
CA ALA A 504 -16.42 -6.97 20.58
C ALA A 504 -15.81 -8.35 20.22
N THR A 505 -15.15 -8.50 19.08
CA THR A 505 -14.49 -9.75 18.67
C THR A 505 -13.00 -9.70 19.02
N GLU A 506 -12.62 -10.38 20.10
CA GLU A 506 -11.45 -10.16 20.98
C GLU A 506 -10.02 -10.55 20.46
N ASN A 507 -9.63 -10.47 19.18
CA ASN A 507 -8.28 -11.00 18.83
C ASN A 507 -7.39 -10.25 17.82
N ASP A 508 -7.75 -9.06 17.32
CA ASP A 508 -6.87 -8.32 16.38
C ASP A 508 -6.64 -6.86 16.81
N ASP A 509 -5.60 -6.64 17.63
CA ASP A 509 -5.13 -5.31 18.06
C ASP A 509 -4.69 -4.40 16.88
N ASP A 510 -4.48 -4.96 15.69
CA ASP A 510 -4.02 -4.24 14.49
C ASP A 510 -5.16 -3.49 13.77
N ASP A 511 -6.37 -4.06 13.74
CA ASP A 511 -7.53 -3.47 13.07
C ASP A 511 -8.10 -2.26 13.83
N ASP A 512 -7.81 -2.16 15.12
CA ASP A 512 -8.42 -1.17 16.00
C ASP A 512 -7.97 0.26 15.69
N GLU A 513 -6.75 0.46 15.20
CA GLU A 513 -6.23 1.80 14.96
C GLU A 513 -6.85 2.47 13.73
N GLN A 514 -6.90 1.78 12.59
CA GLN A 514 -7.54 2.30 11.38
C GLN A 514 -9.03 2.57 11.65
N ARG A 515 -9.70 1.67 12.38
CA ARG A 515 -11.11 1.86 12.79
C ARG A 515 -11.28 3.04 13.74
N GLN A 516 -10.34 3.23 14.68
CA GLN A 516 -10.35 4.38 15.58
C GLN A 516 -10.13 5.70 14.81
N GLY A 517 -9.18 5.74 13.88
CA GLY A 517 -8.97 6.89 13.01
C GLY A 517 -10.22 7.21 12.19
N LEU A 518 -10.87 6.20 11.61
CA LEU A 518 -12.12 6.36 10.88
C LEU A 518 -13.26 6.86 11.77
N ARG A 519 -13.38 6.35 13.00
CA ARG A 519 -14.36 6.78 14.01
C ARG A 519 -14.15 8.25 14.39
N VAL A 520 -12.90 8.68 14.56
CA VAL A 520 -12.55 10.07 14.86
C VAL A 520 -12.92 10.99 13.69
N LEU A 521 -12.62 10.60 12.46
CA LEU A 521 -12.98 11.37 11.27
C LEU A 521 -14.49 11.47 11.08
N ALA A 522 -15.24 10.37 11.21
CA ALA A 522 -16.70 10.39 11.13
C ALA A 522 -17.33 11.23 12.24
N GLY A 523 -16.82 11.09 13.47
CA GLY A 523 -17.26 11.89 14.61
C GLY A 523 -17.00 13.37 14.40
N LEU A 524 -15.83 13.73 13.87
CA LEU A 524 -15.48 15.11 13.53
C LEU A 524 -16.41 15.67 12.44
N SER A 525 -16.61 14.93 11.36
CA SER A 525 -17.48 15.36 10.27
C SER A 525 -18.93 15.56 10.73
N LEU A 526 -19.45 14.67 11.58
CA LEU A 526 -20.76 14.81 12.20
C LEU A 526 -20.82 16.03 13.13
N LEU A 527 -19.76 16.26 13.92
CA LEU A 527 -19.66 17.44 14.78
C LEU A 527 -19.75 18.74 13.97
N MET A 528 -18.98 18.82 12.90
CA MET A 528 -18.95 19.99 12.00
C MET A 528 -20.31 20.22 11.35
N LEU A 529 -20.97 19.16 10.89
CA LEU A 529 -22.33 19.21 10.33
C LEU A 529 -23.36 19.71 11.35
N LYS A 530 -23.27 19.27 12.61
CA LYS A 530 -24.20 19.73 13.64
C LYS A 530 -23.95 21.19 14.02
N MET A 531 -22.69 21.61 14.09
CA MET A 531 -22.35 23.02 14.33
C MET A 531 -22.86 23.92 13.19
N SER A 532 -22.77 23.49 11.93
CA SER A 532 -23.30 24.27 10.80
C SER A 532 -24.84 24.40 10.84
N GLN A 533 -25.53 23.40 11.39
CA GLN A 533 -26.98 23.43 11.68
C GLN A 533 -27.35 24.29 12.89
N GLY A 534 -26.39 24.93 13.56
CA GLY A 534 -26.62 25.82 14.70
C GLY A 534 -26.62 25.14 16.07
N TRP A 535 -26.25 23.85 16.15
CA TRP A 535 -26.10 23.17 17.44
C TRP A 535 -24.94 23.77 18.23
N ARG A 536 -25.18 24.04 19.52
CA ARG A 536 -24.13 24.48 20.45
C ARG A 536 -23.48 23.26 21.08
N ILE A 537 -22.18 23.13 20.89
CA ILE A 537 -21.37 22.03 21.43
C ILE A 537 -20.39 22.63 22.43
N ARG A 538 -20.37 22.13 23.66
CA ARG A 538 -19.52 22.66 24.73
C ARG A 538 -18.57 21.58 25.22
N LEU A 539 -17.27 21.84 25.06
CA LEU A 539 -16.23 21.12 25.78
C LEU A 539 -16.19 21.66 27.22
N SER A 540 -17.07 21.13 28.09
CA SER A 540 -17.02 21.48 29.52
C SER A 540 -15.70 20.99 30.12
N THR A 541 -14.79 21.93 30.40
CA THR A 541 -13.50 21.66 31.06
C THR A 541 -13.64 21.32 32.54
N HIS A 542 -14.83 21.50 33.11
CA HIS A 542 -15.12 21.19 34.50
C HIS A 542 -16.00 19.95 34.59
N ALA A 543 -15.37 18.78 34.60
CA ALA A 543 -15.82 17.71 35.48
C ALA A 543 -15.55 18.17 36.93
N SER A 544 -16.31 19.17 37.40
CA SER A 544 -16.30 19.52 38.82
C SER A 544 -16.90 18.33 39.54
N SER A 545 -16.03 17.56 40.17
CA SER A 545 -16.30 16.40 41.03
C SER A 545 -17.05 16.77 42.32
N ASN A 546 -17.81 17.86 42.33
CA ASN A 546 -18.67 18.25 43.45
C ASN A 546 -20.02 17.52 43.40
N ALA A 547 -20.00 16.20 43.17
CA ALA A 547 -21.03 15.31 43.66
C ALA A 547 -20.78 15.05 45.15
N SER A 548 -20.79 16.12 45.95
CA SER A 548 -20.87 16.04 47.41
C SER A 548 -22.30 16.37 47.81
N ALA A 549 -22.88 15.45 48.57
CA ALA A 549 -24.26 15.41 48.98
C ALA A 549 -24.77 16.71 49.64
N ASN A 550 -25.98 17.13 49.26
CA ASN A 550 -27.06 17.47 50.20
C ASN A 550 -28.34 17.89 49.44
N PRO A 551 -29.46 17.16 49.54
CA PRO A 551 -30.74 17.57 48.99
C PRO A 551 -31.66 18.05 50.11
N ILE A 552 -31.55 19.31 50.55
CA ILE A 552 -32.59 19.92 51.39
C ILE A 552 -32.75 21.39 51.00
N GLY A 553 -33.82 21.72 50.27
CA GLY A 553 -34.28 23.10 50.16
C GLY A 553 -35.01 23.47 48.88
N SER A 554 -36.34 23.48 48.96
CA SER A 554 -37.31 24.27 48.18
C SER A 554 -37.71 23.81 46.75
N PRO A 555 -39.02 23.57 46.50
CA PRO A 555 -39.56 23.30 45.18
C PRO A 555 -39.86 24.63 44.47
N GLN A 556 -38.89 25.20 43.75
CA GLN A 556 -39.17 26.24 42.76
C GLN A 556 -39.47 25.62 41.40
N ARG A 557 -40.71 25.83 40.99
CA ARG A 557 -41.33 25.41 39.72
C ARG A 557 -40.50 25.90 38.52
N PRO A 558 -39.97 25.02 37.66
CA PRO A 558 -39.25 25.45 36.47
C PRO A 558 -40.23 25.99 35.44
N THR A 559 -40.17 27.29 35.16
CA THR A 559 -40.79 27.89 33.97
C THR A 559 -40.03 27.37 32.76
N ALA A 560 -40.67 26.48 32.01
CA ALA A 560 -40.18 25.93 30.76
C ALA A 560 -40.00 27.06 29.72
N ASN A 561 -38.76 27.51 29.53
CA ASN A 561 -38.36 28.23 28.32
C ASN A 561 -37.94 27.18 27.28
N PRO A 562 -38.71 26.97 26.19
CA PRO A 562 -38.38 25.98 25.15
C PRO A 562 -37.20 26.37 24.24
N SER A 563 -36.46 27.44 24.55
CA SER A 563 -35.37 27.96 23.69
C SER A 563 -33.97 27.40 23.99
N ASN A 564 -33.80 26.55 25.00
CA ASN A 564 -32.51 25.91 25.33
C ASN A 564 -32.35 24.47 24.78
N ALA A 565 -33.22 24.04 23.84
CA ALA A 565 -33.38 22.64 23.44
C ALA A 565 -32.31 22.06 22.47
N PHE A 566 -31.17 22.73 22.25
CA PHE A 566 -30.16 22.30 21.26
C PHE A 566 -28.82 21.83 21.86
N GLU A 567 -28.80 21.45 23.13
CA GLU A 567 -27.64 20.80 23.74
C GLU A 567 -27.87 19.29 23.76
N SER A 568 -27.07 18.54 22.99
CA SER A 568 -27.12 17.07 23.00
C SER A 568 -25.85 16.51 23.66
N PRO A 569 -25.98 15.86 24.84
CA PRO A 569 -24.85 15.24 25.55
C PRO A 569 -24.02 14.27 24.69
N ARG A 570 -24.64 13.73 23.63
CA ARG A 570 -23.99 12.85 22.65
C ARG A 570 -22.85 13.55 21.91
N TYR A 571 -23.07 14.77 21.41
CA TYR A 571 -22.05 15.48 20.62
C TYR A 571 -20.91 15.99 21.50
N ASP A 572 -21.20 16.40 22.73
CA ASP A 572 -20.16 16.74 23.70
C ASP A 572 -19.27 15.53 24.03
N ALA A 573 -19.86 14.33 24.13
CA ALA A 573 -19.10 13.10 24.33
C ALA A 573 -18.22 12.77 23.12
N ILE A 574 -18.70 12.99 21.90
CA ILE A 574 -17.91 12.81 20.67
C ILE A 574 -16.75 13.82 20.65
N ALA A 575 -17.01 15.11 20.91
CA ALA A 575 -15.98 16.15 20.96
C ALA A 575 -14.89 15.82 22.00
N ARG A 576 -15.28 15.39 23.21
CA ARG A 576 -14.33 14.95 24.24
C ARG A 576 -13.51 13.75 23.79
N LYS A 577 -14.11 12.75 23.15
CA LYS A 577 -13.38 11.59 22.62
C LYS A 577 -12.38 11.98 21.55
N ILE A 578 -12.73 12.91 20.65
CA ILE A 578 -11.81 13.38 19.60
C ILE A 578 -10.66 14.18 20.21
N VAL A 579 -10.94 15.09 21.16
CA VAL A 579 -9.89 15.85 21.85
C VAL A 579 -9.00 14.92 22.67
N ALA A 580 -9.58 14.00 23.44
CA ALA A 580 -8.80 13.02 24.21
C ALA A 580 -7.93 12.14 23.30
N PHE A 581 -8.46 11.73 22.14
CA PHE A 581 -7.67 11.03 21.14
C PHE A 581 -6.52 11.94 20.67
N THR A 582 -6.83 13.12 20.14
CA THR A 582 -5.82 14.05 19.56
C THR A 582 -4.82 14.66 20.55
N CYS A 583 -5.12 14.68 21.85
CA CYS A 583 -4.29 15.29 22.89
C CYS A 583 -3.67 14.28 23.88
N ALA A 584 -3.80 12.96 23.69
CA ALA A 584 -3.19 11.99 24.59
C ALA A 584 -1.65 12.15 24.63
N GLU A 585 -1.15 12.81 25.69
CA GLU A 585 0.23 13.31 25.84
C GLU A 585 1.31 12.21 25.88
N GLU A 586 0.94 10.95 26.14
CA GLU A 586 1.89 9.86 26.42
C GLU A 586 2.60 9.29 25.19
N SER A 587 2.29 9.76 23.98
CA SER A 587 3.02 9.34 22.78
C SER A 587 3.59 10.57 22.06
N ALA A 588 4.90 10.76 22.15
CA ALA A 588 5.65 11.85 21.53
C ALA A 588 5.67 11.82 19.98
N SER A 589 4.64 11.24 19.33
CA SER A 589 4.64 10.88 17.91
C SER A 589 3.41 11.35 17.11
N TRP A 590 2.65 12.33 17.61
CA TRP A 590 1.44 12.77 16.90
C TRP A 590 1.75 13.74 15.76
N SER A 591 1.02 13.54 14.66
CA SER A 591 1.14 14.36 13.46
C SER A 591 0.73 15.81 13.72
N PRO A 592 1.38 16.79 13.07
CA PRO A 592 0.91 18.18 13.05
C PRO A 592 -0.55 18.33 12.57
N SER A 593 -1.04 17.37 11.76
CA SER A 593 -2.43 17.36 11.29
C SER A 593 -3.42 17.04 12.41
N SER A 594 -3.08 16.13 13.33
CA SER A 594 -3.91 15.78 14.48
C SER A 594 -3.99 16.94 15.47
N ASN A 595 -2.85 17.60 15.72
CA ASN A 595 -2.81 18.81 16.55
C ASN A 595 -3.64 19.93 15.92
N LEU A 596 -3.55 20.11 14.60
CA LEU A 596 -4.37 21.08 13.89
C LEU A 596 -5.88 20.82 14.10
N ILE A 597 -6.31 19.56 14.00
CA ILE A 597 -7.71 19.17 14.23
C ILE A 597 -8.12 19.48 15.68
N ALA A 598 -7.29 19.14 16.66
CA ALA A 598 -7.55 19.43 18.07
C ALA A 598 -7.74 20.93 18.31
N GLU A 599 -6.82 21.75 17.78
CA GLU A 599 -6.86 23.20 17.91
C GLU A 599 -8.11 23.79 17.22
N PHE A 600 -8.49 23.28 16.05
CA PHE A 600 -9.74 23.71 15.41
C PHE A 600 -10.97 23.39 16.25
N ILE A 601 -11.10 22.15 16.76
CA ILE A 601 -12.23 21.77 17.60
C ILE A 601 -12.27 22.62 18.87
N GLN A 602 -11.12 22.82 19.52
CA GLN A 602 -11.04 23.67 20.71
C GLN A 602 -11.43 25.12 20.40
N SER A 603 -11.06 25.64 19.23
CA SER A 603 -11.44 26.99 18.82
C SER A 603 -12.95 27.16 18.63
N LEU A 604 -13.63 26.13 18.12
CA LEU A 604 -15.06 26.14 17.80
C LEU A 604 -15.95 25.90 19.02
N THR A 605 -15.44 25.19 20.02
CA THR A 605 -16.22 24.71 21.17
C THR A 605 -15.96 25.46 22.46
N LYS A 606 -14.87 26.23 22.55
CA LYS A 606 -14.63 27.11 23.69
C LYS A 606 -15.55 28.34 23.59
N GLY A 607 -16.32 28.60 24.64
CA GLY A 607 -17.24 29.73 24.70
C GLY A 607 -16.58 31.11 24.86
N GLU A 608 -15.25 31.16 25.07
CA GLU A 608 -14.50 32.40 25.28
C GLU A 608 -13.76 32.82 24.01
N ILE A 609 -14.11 34.00 23.47
CA ILE A 609 -13.54 34.53 22.21
C ILE A 609 -12.00 34.62 22.26
N THR A 610 -11.43 35.00 23.40
CA THR A 610 -9.97 35.13 23.60
C THR A 610 -9.26 33.77 23.48
N LYS A 611 -9.80 32.73 24.12
CA LYS A 611 -9.27 31.36 24.01
C LYS A 611 -9.44 30.81 22.59
N SER A 612 -10.61 31.01 21.97
CA SER A 612 -10.84 30.59 20.58
C SER A 612 -9.83 31.23 19.62
N LYS A 613 -9.53 32.53 19.80
CA LYS A 613 -8.50 33.24 19.02
C LYS A 613 -7.11 32.63 19.21
N GLN A 614 -6.73 32.28 20.44
CA GLN A 614 -5.46 31.64 20.74
C GLN A 614 -5.33 30.31 19.98
N HIS A 615 -6.35 29.44 20.05
CA HIS A 615 -6.36 28.17 19.32
C HIS A 615 -6.30 28.34 17.80
N LEU A 616 -7.03 29.32 17.24
CA LEU A 616 -6.94 29.64 15.81
C LEU A 616 -5.55 30.12 15.40
N SER A 617 -4.83 30.84 16.28
CA SER A 617 -3.46 31.26 16.03
C SER A 617 -2.50 30.07 15.97
N VAL A 618 -2.65 29.11 16.89
CA VAL A 618 -1.87 27.86 16.90
C VAL A 618 -2.20 27.02 15.65
N ALA A 619 -3.49 26.87 15.33
CA ALA A 619 -3.94 26.19 14.12
C ALA A 619 -3.36 26.82 12.83
N LEU A 620 -3.27 28.15 12.76
CA LEU A 620 -2.64 28.86 11.65
C LEU A 620 -1.14 28.56 11.56
N GLN A 621 -0.43 28.56 12.70
CA GLN A 621 1.00 28.21 12.75
C GLN A 621 1.24 26.77 12.27
N LEU A 622 0.46 25.80 12.76
CA LEU A 622 0.53 24.41 12.33
C LEU A 622 0.22 24.26 10.84
N SER A 623 -0.80 24.97 10.33
CA SER A 623 -1.15 24.95 8.91
C SER A 623 -0.04 25.51 8.02
N ASN A 624 0.66 26.56 8.47
CA ASN A 624 1.84 27.10 7.80
C ASN A 624 2.99 26.10 7.78
N GLN A 625 3.25 25.43 8.90
CA GLN A 625 4.29 24.40 9.00
C GLN A 625 4.03 23.24 8.04
N MET A 626 2.78 22.79 7.93
CA MET A 626 2.37 21.71 7.02
C MET A 626 2.27 22.13 5.56
N ASN A 627 2.45 23.42 5.26
CA ASN A 627 2.17 23.99 3.93
C ASN A 627 0.76 23.62 3.41
N SER A 628 -0.22 23.52 4.32
CA SER A 628 -1.61 23.19 3.99
C SER A 628 -2.37 24.47 3.64
N ASN A 629 -2.38 24.81 2.35
CA ASN A 629 -2.99 26.03 1.84
C ASN A 629 -4.47 26.19 2.25
N HIS A 630 -5.23 25.10 2.27
CA HIS A 630 -6.64 25.11 2.69
C HIS A 630 -6.83 25.38 4.17
N ALA A 631 -6.12 24.64 5.02
CA ALA A 631 -6.21 24.83 6.46
C ALA A 631 -5.72 26.22 6.88
N LYS A 632 -4.66 26.70 6.22
CA LYS A 632 -4.13 28.06 6.39
C LYS A 632 -5.18 29.11 6.03
N ALA A 633 -5.80 28.99 4.85
CA ALA A 633 -6.83 29.90 4.40
C ALA A 633 -8.02 29.92 5.37
N LEU A 634 -8.48 28.74 5.82
CA LEU A 634 -9.56 28.62 6.80
C LEU A 634 -9.20 29.29 8.14
N ALA A 635 -8.07 28.91 8.74
CA ALA A 635 -7.63 29.44 10.03
C ALA A 635 -7.44 30.96 10.01
N GLN A 636 -6.76 31.49 8.98
CA GLN A 636 -6.51 32.93 8.83
C GLN A 636 -7.83 33.71 8.77
N LYS A 637 -8.84 33.15 8.11
CA LYS A 637 -10.11 33.84 7.87
C LYS A 637 -11.03 33.77 9.07
N MET A 638 -11.08 32.62 9.76
CA MET A 638 -11.73 32.53 11.07
C MET A 638 -11.11 33.50 12.09
N LEU A 639 -9.78 33.61 12.10
CA LEU A 639 -9.06 34.54 12.98
C LEU A 639 -9.38 36.00 12.65
N HIS A 640 -9.50 36.33 11.37
CA HIS A 640 -9.88 37.66 10.91
C HIS A 640 -11.33 38.01 11.33
N ALA A 641 -12.27 37.08 11.13
CA ALA A 641 -13.66 37.24 11.56
C ALA A 641 -13.77 37.44 13.10
N ALA A 642 -13.06 36.63 13.88
CA ALA A 642 -12.99 36.77 15.33
C ALA A 642 -12.42 38.13 15.77
N SER A 643 -11.39 38.62 15.06
CA SER A 643 -10.78 39.92 15.35
C SER A 643 -11.73 41.09 15.04
N HIS A 644 -12.54 40.99 14.00
CA HIS A 644 -13.57 41.99 13.68
C HIS A 644 -14.71 42.02 14.70
N LEU A 645 -15.14 40.87 15.21
CA LEU A 645 -16.12 40.81 16.30
C LEU A 645 -15.61 41.54 17.54
N VAL A 646 -14.34 41.31 17.92
CA VAL A 646 -13.71 42.00 19.06
C VAL A 646 -13.61 43.52 18.83
N LYS A 647 -13.28 43.98 17.61
CA LYS A 647 -13.29 45.41 17.25
C LYS A 647 -14.69 46.02 17.36
N GLY A 648 -15.72 45.31 16.89
CA GLY A 648 -17.12 45.74 16.98
C GLY A 648 -17.62 45.88 18.42
N MET A 649 -17.00 45.15 19.37
CA MET A 649 -17.28 45.23 20.80
C MET A 649 -16.49 46.33 21.54
N GLY A 650 -15.84 47.25 20.82
CA GLY A 650 -15.18 48.43 21.41
C GLY A 650 -13.71 48.24 21.80
N ALA A 651 -13.06 47.14 21.38
CA ALA A 651 -11.62 46.98 21.59
C ALA A 651 -10.81 47.97 20.72
N ARG A 652 -9.94 48.76 21.34
CA ARG A 652 -9.05 49.73 20.68
C ARG A 652 -8.21 49.02 19.59
N ALA A 653 -8.17 49.61 18.40
CA ALA A 653 -7.44 49.07 17.27
C ALA A 653 -5.94 48.96 17.57
N MET A 654 -5.37 47.76 17.40
CA MET A 654 -3.93 47.61 17.21
C MET A 654 -3.54 48.19 15.85
N PRO A 655 -2.43 48.94 15.74
CA PRO A 655 -1.98 49.50 14.46
C PRO A 655 -1.72 48.38 13.44
N PRO A 656 -1.99 48.64 12.14
CA PRO A 656 -1.89 47.62 11.11
C PRO A 656 -0.43 47.19 10.92
N THR A 657 -0.17 45.90 11.08
CA THR A 657 1.09 45.27 10.63
C THR A 657 1.07 45.20 9.11
N THR A 658 2.02 45.88 8.47
CA THR A 658 2.18 45.98 7.02
C THR A 658 2.68 44.64 6.44
N GLU A 659 1.80 43.65 6.31
CA GLU A 659 2.07 42.46 5.51
C GLU A 659 1.60 42.73 4.07
N ASN A 660 2.52 42.78 3.12
CA ASN A 660 2.23 42.86 1.68
C ASN A 660 1.68 41.51 1.19
N PRO A 661 0.39 41.38 0.83
CA PRO A 661 -0.07 40.21 0.09
C PRO A 661 0.33 40.39 -1.38
N ALA A 662 1.10 39.47 -1.92
CA ALA A 662 1.37 39.42 -3.36
C ALA A 662 0.03 39.34 -4.12
N ALA A 663 -0.23 40.32 -5.00
CA ALA A 663 -1.45 40.40 -5.77
C ALA A 663 -1.56 39.20 -6.74
N PRO A 664 -2.63 38.40 -6.68
CA PRO A 664 -2.87 37.36 -7.68
C PRO A 664 -3.23 38.02 -9.02
N SER A 665 -2.60 37.57 -10.11
CA SER A 665 -2.92 38.02 -11.47
C SER A 665 -4.37 37.72 -11.84
N ALA A 666 -5.06 38.70 -12.44
CA ALA A 666 -6.45 38.56 -12.87
C ALA A 666 -6.64 37.34 -13.81
N PRO A 667 -7.74 36.58 -13.67
CA PRO A 667 -8.00 35.39 -14.46
C PRO A 667 -8.40 35.82 -15.88
N THR A 668 -7.69 35.31 -16.89
CA THR A 668 -8.10 35.42 -18.29
C THR A 668 -9.35 34.56 -18.56
N ASN A 669 -10.22 35.02 -19.45
CA ASN A 669 -11.60 34.56 -19.63
C ASN A 669 -11.85 33.07 -19.95
N ASP A 670 -10.83 32.23 -20.18
CA ASP A 670 -11.02 30.90 -20.80
C ASP A 670 -10.74 29.66 -19.92
N ASP A 671 -10.48 29.78 -18.61
CA ASP A 671 -10.35 28.59 -17.75
C ASP A 671 -11.15 28.74 -16.44
N HIS A 672 -12.42 28.35 -16.47
CA HIS A 672 -13.37 28.40 -15.35
C HIS A 672 -13.11 27.38 -14.23
N LEU A 673 -11.88 26.92 -14.02
CA LEU A 673 -11.51 26.07 -12.87
C LEU A 673 -11.22 26.94 -11.65
N VAL A 674 -12.28 27.59 -11.18
CA VAL A 674 -12.32 28.27 -9.90
C VAL A 674 -12.35 27.18 -8.82
N GLY A 675 -11.33 27.11 -7.95
CA GLY A 675 -11.09 26.00 -6.99
C GLY A 675 -12.26 25.60 -6.08
N ASN A 676 -12.14 25.66 -4.75
CA ASN A 676 -13.32 25.43 -3.89
C ASN A 676 -14.26 26.64 -4.01
N ALA A 677 -15.23 26.59 -4.93
CA ALA A 677 -16.03 27.75 -5.27
C ALA A 677 -16.93 28.22 -4.10
N ARG A 678 -17.43 27.29 -3.28
CA ARG A 678 -18.23 27.61 -2.08
C ARG A 678 -17.39 28.34 -1.03
N LEU A 679 -16.24 27.78 -0.67
CA LEU A 679 -15.33 28.40 0.28
C LEU A 679 -14.81 29.74 -0.26
N GLY A 680 -14.45 29.80 -1.54
CA GLY A 680 -14.01 31.01 -2.22
C GLY A 680 -15.06 32.12 -2.17
N LEU A 681 -16.33 31.80 -2.44
CA LEU A 681 -17.44 32.74 -2.34
C LEU A 681 -17.63 33.22 -0.90
N TRP A 682 -17.73 32.29 0.06
CA TRP A 682 -17.93 32.64 1.47
C TRP A 682 -16.81 33.55 1.99
N LEU A 683 -15.56 33.21 1.66
CA LEU A 683 -14.38 34.02 1.98
C LEU A 683 -14.41 35.38 1.31
N GLY A 684 -14.76 35.40 0.03
CA GLY A 684 -14.81 36.61 -0.76
C GLY A 684 -15.92 37.56 -0.31
N GLU A 685 -17.03 37.06 0.22
CA GLU A 685 -18.09 37.88 0.81
C GLU A 685 -17.64 38.52 2.14
N ARG A 686 -16.92 37.79 2.99
CA ARG A 686 -16.36 38.36 4.23
C ARG A 686 -15.25 39.37 3.97
N LEU A 687 -14.40 39.12 2.98
CA LEU A 687 -13.42 40.09 2.51
C LEU A 687 -14.08 41.35 1.97
N LEU A 688 -15.13 41.19 1.15
CA LEU A 688 -15.89 42.30 0.59
C LEU A 688 -16.50 43.18 1.69
N GLU A 689 -17.08 42.58 2.73
CA GLU A 689 -17.56 43.30 3.91
C GLU A 689 -16.44 44.08 4.61
N SER A 690 -15.25 43.47 4.75
CA SER A 690 -14.09 44.13 5.37
C SER A 690 -13.62 45.33 4.53
N TYR A 691 -13.46 45.17 3.22
CA TYR A 691 -13.02 46.25 2.34
C TYR A 691 -14.04 47.39 2.26
N LYS A 692 -15.35 47.08 2.34
CA LYS A 692 -16.41 48.08 2.46
C LYS A 692 -16.28 48.90 3.75
N LYS A 693 -15.93 48.26 4.88
CA LYS A 693 -15.70 48.97 6.16
C LYS A 693 -14.44 49.83 6.15
N GLU A 694 -13.42 49.41 5.41
CA GLU A 694 -12.16 50.16 5.24
C GLU A 694 -12.24 51.26 4.17
N ASN A 695 -13.36 51.38 3.44
CA ASN A 695 -13.56 52.29 2.31
C ASN A 695 -12.56 52.11 1.15
N ASP A 696 -12.01 50.91 0.94
CA ASP A 696 -11.09 50.61 -0.17
C ASP A 696 -11.87 50.17 -1.42
N LEU A 697 -12.39 51.14 -2.19
CA LEU A 697 -13.27 50.90 -3.34
C LEU A 697 -12.64 50.03 -4.44
N THR A 698 -11.33 50.07 -4.60
CA THR A 698 -10.64 49.30 -5.64
C THR A 698 -10.69 47.80 -5.33
N LYS A 699 -10.35 47.42 -4.09
CA LYS A 699 -10.46 46.04 -3.61
C LYS A 699 -11.90 45.55 -3.53
N VAL A 700 -12.85 46.42 -3.22
CA VAL A 700 -14.29 46.09 -3.26
C VAL A 700 -14.70 45.63 -4.66
N GLN A 701 -14.40 46.40 -5.70
CA GLN A 701 -14.74 46.05 -7.08
C GLN A 701 -14.04 44.78 -7.55
N GLU A 702 -12.77 44.62 -7.21
CA GLU A 702 -12.01 43.41 -7.55
C GLU A 702 -12.63 42.17 -6.88
N GLN A 703 -12.94 42.26 -5.58
CA GLN A 703 -13.52 41.16 -4.82
C GLN A 703 -14.95 40.83 -5.30
N GLU A 704 -15.75 41.82 -5.71
CA GLU A 704 -17.07 41.59 -6.32
C GLU A 704 -16.96 40.79 -7.61
N ARG A 705 -15.99 41.11 -8.48
CA ARG A 705 -15.73 40.33 -9.71
C ARG A 705 -15.37 38.88 -9.40
N TRP A 706 -14.54 38.64 -8.39
CA TRP A 706 -14.19 37.28 -7.94
C TRP A 706 -15.41 36.55 -7.37
N ASN A 707 -16.21 37.21 -6.54
CA ASN A 707 -17.44 36.63 -5.97
C ASN A 707 -18.44 36.25 -7.06
N ASP A 708 -18.58 37.08 -8.10
CA ASP A 708 -19.44 36.76 -9.25
C ASP A 708 -18.92 35.59 -10.08
N ALA A 709 -17.60 35.43 -10.19
CA ALA A 709 -17.01 34.24 -10.80
C ALA A 709 -17.33 32.97 -9.98
N TYR A 710 -17.19 33.04 -8.65
CA TYR A 710 -17.56 31.93 -7.75
C TYR A 710 -19.06 31.59 -7.83
N ARG A 711 -19.95 32.59 -7.83
CA ARG A 711 -21.41 32.39 -7.97
C ARG A 711 -21.76 31.74 -9.31
N ARG A 712 -21.13 32.17 -10.40
CA ARG A 712 -21.31 31.55 -11.72
C ARG A 712 -20.87 30.09 -11.72
N ALA A 713 -19.72 29.78 -11.13
CA ALA A 713 -19.27 28.40 -10.99
C ALA A 713 -20.28 27.55 -10.21
N LEU A 714 -20.78 28.05 -9.07
CA LEU A 714 -21.80 27.34 -8.28
C LEU A 714 -23.13 27.17 -9.01
N SER A 715 -23.58 28.19 -9.74
CA SER A 715 -24.79 28.12 -10.56
C SER A 715 -24.64 27.11 -11.71
N TRP A 716 -23.46 27.05 -12.32
CA TRP A 716 -23.14 26.05 -13.35
C TRP A 716 -23.22 24.63 -12.80
N TYR A 717 -22.63 24.39 -11.62
CA TYR A 717 -22.72 23.09 -10.94
C TYR A 717 -24.16 22.73 -10.56
N ALA A 718 -24.95 23.68 -10.05
CA ALA A 718 -26.35 23.46 -9.73
C ALA A 718 -27.17 23.13 -10.99
N CYS A 719 -26.91 23.83 -12.11
CA CYS A 719 -27.56 23.57 -13.39
C CYS A 719 -27.25 22.15 -13.90
N LEU A 720 -25.98 21.74 -13.88
CA LEU A 720 -25.55 20.38 -14.23
C LEU A 720 -26.22 19.32 -13.36
N ALA A 721 -26.28 19.54 -12.04
CA ALA A 721 -26.94 18.61 -11.11
C ALA A 721 -28.46 18.54 -11.32
N SER A 722 -29.08 19.61 -11.81
CA SER A 722 -30.53 19.69 -12.08
C SER A 722 -30.94 19.17 -13.46
N GLN A 723 -29.98 18.89 -14.36
CA GLN A 723 -30.32 18.28 -15.64
C GLN A 723 -30.84 16.85 -15.38
N PRO A 724 -32.11 16.54 -15.70
CA PRO A 724 -32.58 15.17 -15.60
C PRO A 724 -31.73 14.35 -16.55
N LEU A 725 -30.96 13.41 -16.01
CA LEU A 725 -30.36 12.33 -16.77
C LEU A 725 -31.51 11.49 -17.35
N SER A 726 -32.13 11.97 -18.43
CA SER A 726 -32.90 11.13 -19.35
C SER A 726 -31.91 10.30 -20.17
N LEU A 727 -31.09 9.51 -19.47
CA LEU A 727 -30.63 8.25 -20.02
C LEU A 727 -31.90 7.41 -20.13
N GLN A 728 -32.41 7.26 -21.36
CA GLN A 728 -33.28 6.15 -21.70
C GLN A 728 -32.53 4.86 -21.36
N LEU A 729 -32.63 4.43 -20.10
CA LEU A 729 -32.49 3.05 -19.70
C LEU A 729 -33.62 2.31 -20.40
N THR A 730 -33.33 1.77 -21.58
CA THR A 730 -34.10 0.64 -22.10
C THR A 730 -34.01 -0.47 -21.05
N ASP A 731 -35.18 -0.88 -20.56
CA ASP A 731 -35.38 -1.84 -19.50
C ASP A 731 -34.50 -3.09 -19.61
N GLY A 732 -33.84 -3.42 -18.51
CA GLY A 732 -33.04 -4.64 -18.38
C GLY A 732 -32.71 -4.91 -16.91
N TRP A 733 -33.73 -5.24 -16.13
CA TRP A 733 -33.58 -5.75 -14.76
C TRP A 733 -32.73 -7.02 -14.76
N ILE A 734 -31.67 -7.05 -13.96
CA ILE A 734 -30.96 -8.29 -13.60
C ILE A 734 -31.27 -8.60 -12.14
N THR A 735 -32.21 -9.52 -11.93
CA THR A 735 -32.29 -10.32 -10.70
C THR A 735 -31.50 -11.61 -10.89
N ARG A 736 -30.73 -11.98 -9.87
CA ARG A 736 -30.05 -13.27 -9.77
C ARG A 736 -31.07 -14.41 -9.67
N SER A 737 -31.06 -15.32 -10.65
CA SER A 737 -31.12 -16.78 -10.40
C SER A 737 -31.01 -17.55 -11.72
N SER A 738 -30.11 -18.54 -11.72
CA SER A 738 -29.92 -19.64 -12.67
C SER A 738 -31.08 -19.95 -13.64
N VAL A 739 -30.91 -19.73 -14.95
CA VAL A 739 -31.54 -20.55 -16.02
C VAL A 739 -30.68 -20.49 -17.29
N SER A 740 -30.32 -21.66 -17.81
CA SER A 740 -29.71 -21.87 -19.12
C SER A 740 -30.69 -21.53 -20.24
N TYR A 741 -30.28 -20.74 -21.25
CA TYR A 741 -30.93 -20.79 -22.57
C TYR A 741 -29.90 -20.75 -23.70
N SER A 742 -29.80 -21.89 -24.37
CA SER A 742 -29.43 -22.05 -25.76
C SER A 742 -30.52 -21.47 -26.65
N LEU A 743 -30.19 -20.56 -27.57
CA LEU A 743 -31.07 -20.17 -28.67
C LEU A 743 -30.31 -20.16 -29.99
N ASN A 744 -30.78 -21.06 -30.86
CA ASN A 744 -30.52 -21.18 -32.28
C ASN A 744 -30.98 -19.90 -33.00
N VAL A 745 -30.19 -19.42 -33.97
CA VAL A 745 -30.66 -18.47 -34.98
C VAL A 745 -30.42 -19.07 -36.35
N GLN A 746 -31.50 -19.52 -36.97
CA GLN A 746 -31.59 -19.78 -38.41
C GLN A 746 -32.38 -18.64 -39.05
N SER A 747 -31.78 -18.08 -40.11
CA SER A 747 -32.44 -17.66 -41.36
C SER A 747 -33.41 -16.46 -41.36
N ILE A 748 -33.02 -15.46 -42.16
CA ILE A 748 -33.76 -14.69 -43.21
C ILE A 748 -33.01 -13.34 -43.30
N GLY A 749 -32.50 -12.82 -44.43
CA GLY A 749 -32.80 -13.07 -45.84
C GLY A 749 -33.33 -11.78 -46.50
N ALA A 750 -32.42 -11.02 -47.11
CA ALA A 750 -32.57 -10.13 -48.28
C ALA A 750 -33.45 -8.83 -48.27
N ARG A 751 -32.77 -7.75 -48.73
CA ARG A 751 -33.18 -6.65 -49.65
C ARG A 751 -34.45 -5.82 -49.35
N VAL A 752 -34.29 -4.51 -49.15
CA VAL A 752 -34.15 -3.45 -50.18
C VAL A 752 -33.19 -2.39 -49.64
#